data_AF-A0A7I8JBX2-F1
#
_entry.id   AF-A0A7I8JBX2-F1
#
_cell.length_a   1.000
_cell.length_b   1.000
_cell.length_c   1.000
_cell.angle_alpha   90.00
_cell.angle_beta   90.00
_cell.angle_gamma   90.00
#
_symmetry.space_group_name_H-M   'P 1'
#
loop_
_entity.id
_entity.type
_entity.pdbx_description
1 polymer ?
#
loop_
_entity_poly.entity_id
_entity_poly.type
_entity_poly.pdbx_seq_one_letter_code
_entity_poly.pdbx_strand_id
1 'polypeptide(L)'
;MAWTETDVRKERDDEFAATENDSLKALRSSDGVNDVLSYANILRTRNKFVDALVLYETVIAKDNTNVEAYIGKGICLQMQNSSRQAFENACALTHLGVLYKDEGHLGEAAESYQKALKADPSYKPAAESLAVVLTDIGTSLKLAGNTQEGIQKYLEALKIDSHYAPAYYNLGVVYSEMMQYDMALSCYEKAAIERPMYAEAYCNMGVIYKNRGELEVAIACYERCLAISPNFEIAKNNMAIALTDLGTKVKLEGDINQGIVYYKKALYYNWRYADAMYNLGVAYGEMLKFDMAIVFYELALHFNPHCAEACNNLGVIYKDRDNLDKAVECYQMALSIKPNFSQSLNNLGVVYTVQGKMDAAACMIEKAILANPTYAEAYNNLGVLYRDAGNITLAIEAYERCLQIDPDSRNAGQNRLLAMNYINEGEDDTLYEAHKEWGKRFMKLYPQYTSWDNKKEIDRPLVIGYVSPDYFTHSVSYFIEAPLVYHDYANYKVVVYSAVVKADAKTLKFRDRVLKKGGTWRDIYGIDEKKVAEMVREDEIDILVELTGHTANNKLGMMACRPAPIQATWIGYPNTTGLPSIDYRFTDSLADPPDTKQKHVEELVRLPECFLCYSPSPEAGPVSATPAIANGFVTFGSFNNLAKVAEELPHAWNCAGNFFLLIASLLEGCLMQVGAQVVLQNQTRRIDAMNPRRKDFLVRFPRDQDLDFLQSPKNPDESTYKN
;
A
#
# COMPACT_ATOMS: atom_id res chain seq x y z
N MET A 1 14.37 32.06 99.34
CA MET A 1 13.76 33.40 99.42
C MET A 1 12.95 33.59 98.16
N ALA A 2 11.63 33.52 98.29
CA ALA A 2 10.70 33.95 97.25
C ALA A 2 10.67 35.48 97.25
N TRP A 3 10.78 36.10 96.08
CA TRP A 3 10.17 37.38 95.75
C TRP A 3 9.81 37.37 94.26
N THR A 4 8.61 37.83 93.98
CA THR A 4 7.76 37.61 92.80
C THR A 4 7.99 38.66 91.71
N GLU A 5 8.08 38.18 90.46
CA GLU A 5 8.26 38.96 89.23
C GLU A 5 6.90 39.38 88.63
N THR A 6 6.03 39.99 89.44
CA THR A 6 4.65 40.33 89.01
C THR A 6 4.32 41.82 88.98
N ASP A 7 5.19 42.71 89.47
CA ASP A 7 4.88 44.15 89.51
C ASP A 7 5.57 44.99 88.41
N VAL A 8 6.49 44.43 87.62
CA VAL A 8 7.22 45.18 86.57
C VAL A 8 6.65 44.96 85.16
N ARG A 9 5.73 44.01 84.97
CA ARG A 9 5.04 43.78 83.67
C ARG A 9 3.78 44.61 83.51
N LYS A 10 3.10 45.00 84.60
CA LYS A 10 1.85 45.77 84.51
C LYS A 10 2.06 47.23 84.10
N GLU A 11 3.08 47.90 84.64
CA GLU A 11 3.35 49.31 84.32
C GLU A 11 3.88 49.52 82.89
N ARG A 12 4.56 48.52 82.31
CA ARG A 12 5.05 48.61 80.92
C ARG A 12 3.98 48.35 79.87
N ASP A 13 2.95 47.58 80.19
CA ASP A 13 1.81 47.33 79.29
C ASP A 13 0.84 48.53 79.28
N ASP A 14 0.68 49.24 80.40
CA ASP A 14 -0.21 50.42 80.50
C ASP A 14 0.39 51.69 79.85
N GLU A 15 1.71 51.90 79.90
CA GLU A 15 2.38 53.07 79.30
C GLU A 15 2.54 52.94 77.77
N PHE A 16 2.66 51.70 77.25
CA PHE A 16 2.57 51.42 75.82
C PHE A 16 1.13 51.53 75.29
N ALA A 17 0.12 51.15 76.08
CA ALA A 17 -1.28 51.30 75.69
C ALA A 17 -1.72 52.77 75.59
N ALA A 18 -1.14 53.66 76.41
CA ALA A 18 -1.44 55.09 76.37
C ALA A 18 -0.83 55.81 75.15
N THR A 19 0.40 55.47 74.75
CA THR A 19 1.09 56.06 73.59
C THR A 19 0.55 55.56 72.24
N GLU A 20 0.05 54.33 72.19
CA GLU A 20 -0.65 53.78 71.03
C GLU A 20 -1.97 54.53 70.76
N ASN A 21 -2.67 54.92 71.82
CA ASN A 21 -3.98 55.57 71.75
C ASN A 21 -3.88 57.03 71.24
N ASP A 22 -2.79 57.75 71.55
CA ASP A 22 -2.53 59.09 71.03
C ASP A 22 -2.00 59.07 69.58
N SER A 23 -1.25 58.03 69.20
CA SER A 23 -0.81 57.81 67.81
C SER A 23 -1.99 57.50 66.87
N LEU A 24 -2.96 56.71 67.36
CA LEU A 24 -4.23 56.42 66.67
C LEU A 24 -5.07 57.68 66.42
N LYS A 25 -5.06 58.66 67.34
CA LYS A 25 -5.74 59.95 67.16
C LYS A 25 -5.05 60.83 66.11
N ALA A 26 -3.72 60.84 66.05
CA ALA A 26 -2.96 61.65 65.10
C ALA A 26 -3.06 61.13 63.64
N LEU A 27 -3.13 59.81 63.44
CA LEU A 27 -3.31 59.20 62.12
C LEU A 27 -4.72 59.38 61.56
N ARG A 28 -5.75 59.44 62.42
CA ARG A 28 -7.13 59.79 62.03
C ARG A 28 -7.25 61.19 61.40
N SER A 29 -6.37 62.12 61.79
CA SER A 29 -6.31 63.47 61.22
C SER A 29 -5.28 63.64 60.09
N SER A 30 -4.56 62.58 59.68
CA SER A 30 -3.58 62.67 58.59
C SER A 30 -4.24 62.52 57.20
N ASP A 31 -3.80 63.32 56.22
CA ASP A 31 -4.33 63.32 54.84
C ASP A 31 -3.72 62.23 53.94
N GLY A 32 -2.71 61.48 54.43
CA GLY A 32 -2.03 60.43 53.67
C GLY A 32 -2.74 59.08 53.74
N VAL A 33 -3.54 58.74 52.73
CA VAL A 33 -4.28 57.46 52.63
C VAL A 33 -3.35 56.24 52.77
N ASN A 34 -2.13 56.30 52.20
CA ASN A 34 -1.15 55.20 52.21
C ASN A 34 -0.48 54.97 53.57
N ASP A 35 -0.26 56.03 54.36
CA ASP A 35 0.37 55.92 55.68
C ASP A 35 -0.60 55.29 56.69
N VAL A 36 -1.88 55.66 56.61
CA VAL A 36 -2.96 55.08 57.42
C VAL A 36 -3.19 53.60 57.05
N LEU A 37 -3.15 53.26 55.76
CA LEU A 37 -3.29 51.88 55.28
C LEU A 37 -2.12 50.98 55.74
N SER A 38 -0.89 51.46 55.60
CA SER A 38 0.31 50.72 56.02
C SER A 38 0.31 50.47 57.53
N TYR A 39 -0.12 51.45 58.33
CA TYR A 39 -0.23 51.30 59.78
C TYR A 39 -1.37 50.34 60.18
N ALA A 40 -2.50 50.40 59.49
CA ALA A 40 -3.59 49.43 59.68
C ALA A 40 -3.14 47.99 59.41
N ASN A 41 -2.33 47.77 58.37
CA ASN A 41 -1.73 46.46 58.07
C ASN A 41 -0.80 45.97 59.19
N ILE A 42 0.03 46.85 59.76
CA ILE A 42 0.89 46.49 60.90
C ILE A 42 0.06 46.07 62.11
N LEU A 43 -0.98 46.84 62.45
CA LEU A 43 -1.88 46.52 63.58
C LEU A 43 -2.60 45.18 63.37
N ARG A 44 -3.05 44.91 62.13
CA ARG A 44 -3.64 43.62 61.75
C ARG A 44 -2.68 42.45 61.98
N THR A 45 -1.43 42.55 61.55
CA THR A 45 -0.42 41.48 61.75
C THR A 45 -0.05 41.25 63.23
N ARG A 46 -0.33 42.22 64.11
CA ARG A 46 -0.12 42.14 65.56
C ARG A 46 -1.38 41.70 66.32
N ASN A 47 -2.39 41.18 65.64
CA ASN A 47 -3.68 40.77 66.20
C ASN A 47 -4.49 41.90 66.87
N LYS A 48 -4.18 43.18 66.60
CA LYS A 48 -4.95 44.34 67.08
C LYS A 48 -6.07 44.67 66.10
N PHE A 49 -7.01 43.73 65.98
CA PHE A 49 -8.04 43.76 64.94
C PHE A 49 -9.04 44.90 65.11
N VAL A 50 -9.35 45.31 66.35
CA VAL A 50 -10.31 46.41 66.61
C VAL A 50 -9.74 47.75 66.16
N ASP A 51 -8.46 48.01 66.45
CA ASP A 51 -7.81 49.28 66.08
C ASP A 51 -7.51 49.34 64.58
N ALA A 52 -7.05 48.22 64.01
CA ALA A 52 -6.86 48.08 62.57
C ALA A 52 -8.17 48.31 61.80
N LEU A 53 -9.29 47.80 62.33
CA LEU A 53 -10.61 47.94 61.72
C LEU A 53 -11.01 49.41 61.53
N VAL A 54 -10.85 50.23 62.57
CA VAL A 54 -11.22 51.66 62.50
C VAL A 54 -10.37 52.41 61.48
N LEU A 55 -9.10 52.05 61.36
CA LEU A 55 -8.21 52.67 60.37
C LEU A 55 -8.57 52.25 58.94
N TYR A 56 -8.91 50.98 58.72
CA TYR A 56 -9.43 50.54 57.42
C TYR A 56 -10.74 51.24 57.06
N GLU A 57 -11.66 51.44 58.01
CA GLU A 57 -12.88 52.23 57.78
C GLU A 57 -12.59 53.70 57.45
N THR A 58 -11.55 54.27 58.05
CA THR A 58 -11.09 55.63 57.76
C THR A 58 -10.50 55.73 56.36
N VAL A 59 -9.69 54.74 55.94
CA VAL A 59 -9.14 54.65 54.59
C VAL A 59 -10.27 54.50 53.57
N ILE A 60 -11.24 53.63 53.82
CA ILE A 60 -12.42 53.43 52.96
C ILE A 60 -13.26 54.71 52.85
N ALA A 61 -13.46 55.43 53.95
CA ALA A 61 -14.23 56.68 53.93
C ALA A 61 -13.55 57.79 53.09
N LYS A 62 -12.21 57.77 53.00
CA LYS A 62 -11.42 58.73 52.21
C LYS A 62 -11.18 58.28 50.77
N ASP A 63 -10.97 56.98 50.58
CA ASP A 63 -10.77 56.32 49.29
C ASP A 63 -11.63 55.06 49.25
N ASN A 64 -12.87 55.25 48.81
CA ASN A 64 -13.88 54.20 48.70
C ASN A 64 -13.54 53.17 47.60
N THR A 65 -12.42 53.35 46.88
CA THR A 65 -11.92 52.40 45.89
C THR A 65 -10.73 51.57 46.41
N ASN A 66 -10.29 51.80 47.65
CA ASN A 66 -9.12 51.16 48.22
C ASN A 66 -9.37 49.70 48.61
N VAL A 67 -9.04 48.79 47.69
CA VAL A 67 -9.28 47.34 47.82
C VAL A 67 -8.57 46.74 49.03
N GLU A 68 -7.32 47.14 49.28
CA GLU A 68 -6.51 46.61 50.38
C GLU A 68 -7.13 46.96 51.75
N ALA A 69 -7.73 48.15 51.87
CA ALA A 69 -8.45 48.55 53.07
C ALA A 69 -9.71 47.70 53.31
N TYR A 70 -10.46 47.37 52.24
CA TYR A 70 -11.62 46.49 52.35
C TYR A 70 -11.24 45.05 52.74
N ILE A 71 -10.14 44.51 52.20
CA ILE A 71 -9.62 43.19 52.56
C ILE A 71 -9.18 43.19 54.03
N GLY A 72 -8.38 44.19 54.42
CA GLY A 72 -7.93 44.36 55.79
C GLY A 72 -9.09 44.48 56.78
N LYS A 73 -10.12 45.26 56.44
CA LYS A 73 -11.38 45.38 57.18
C LYS A 73 -12.06 44.01 57.36
N GLY A 74 -12.19 43.24 56.28
CA GLY A 74 -12.84 41.93 56.31
C GLY A 74 -12.11 40.91 57.19
N ILE A 75 -10.77 40.85 57.10
CA ILE A 75 -9.94 39.99 57.95
C ILE A 75 -10.12 40.36 59.43
N CYS A 76 -10.13 41.66 59.75
CA CYS A 76 -10.31 42.12 61.12
C CYS A 76 -11.70 41.78 61.69
N LEU A 77 -12.75 41.83 60.87
CA LEU A 77 -14.12 41.46 61.26
C LEU A 77 -14.31 39.95 61.42
N GLN A 78 -13.63 39.15 60.59
CA GLN A 78 -13.62 37.69 60.70
C GLN A 78 -12.98 37.21 62.00
N MET A 79 -11.82 37.77 62.36
CA MET A 79 -11.10 37.43 63.60
C MET A 79 -11.84 37.88 64.87
N GLN A 80 -12.84 38.75 64.74
CA GLN A 80 -13.71 39.24 65.83
C GLN A 80 -15.05 38.48 65.92
N ASN A 81 -15.18 37.29 65.30
CA ASN A 81 -16.41 36.49 65.27
C ASN A 81 -17.66 37.25 64.73
N SER A 82 -17.46 38.39 64.06
CA SER A 82 -18.50 39.22 63.45
C SER A 82 -18.58 38.94 61.95
N SER A 83 -18.58 37.65 61.61
CA SER A 83 -18.45 37.11 60.25
C SER A 83 -19.58 37.48 59.30
N ARG A 84 -20.73 37.97 59.81
CA ARG A 84 -21.84 38.47 59.00
C ARG A 84 -21.60 39.84 58.35
N GLN A 85 -20.78 40.70 58.96
CA GLN A 85 -20.52 42.07 58.46
C GLN A 85 -19.19 42.22 57.72
N ALA A 86 -18.39 41.14 57.68
CA ALA A 86 -17.00 41.19 57.22
C ALA A 86 -16.83 41.39 55.70
N PHE A 87 -17.79 40.97 54.88
CA PHE A 87 -17.58 40.88 53.45
C PHE A 87 -18.86 41.10 52.62
N GLU A 88 -19.54 42.24 52.80
CA GLU A 88 -20.64 42.62 51.89
C GLU A 88 -20.13 43.29 50.58
N ASN A 89 -18.81 43.42 50.41
CA ASN A 89 -18.20 43.99 49.21
C ASN A 89 -17.72 42.88 48.26
N ALA A 90 -18.26 42.85 47.04
CA ALA A 90 -17.94 41.88 46.00
C ALA A 90 -16.44 41.84 45.66
N CYS A 91 -15.74 42.97 45.74
CA CYS A 91 -14.30 43.04 45.48
C CYS A 91 -13.48 42.25 46.51
N ALA A 92 -13.74 42.45 47.81
CA ALA A 92 -13.01 41.76 48.88
C ALA A 92 -13.29 40.25 48.89
N LEU A 93 -14.53 39.83 48.63
CA LEU A 93 -14.90 38.42 48.49
C LEU A 93 -14.21 37.74 47.30
N THR A 94 -14.01 38.48 46.21
CA THR A 94 -13.29 37.98 45.03
C THR A 94 -11.82 37.75 45.37
N HIS A 95 -11.16 38.70 46.03
CA HIS A 95 -9.77 38.52 46.46
C HIS A 95 -9.60 37.36 47.46
N LEU A 96 -10.56 37.16 48.36
CA LEU A 96 -10.56 36.00 49.25
C LEU A 96 -10.68 34.68 48.46
N GLY A 97 -11.54 34.64 47.44
CA GLY A 97 -11.63 33.49 46.55
C GLY A 97 -10.33 33.20 45.78
N VAL A 98 -9.58 34.25 45.40
CA VAL A 98 -8.26 34.10 44.75
C VAL A 98 -7.28 33.44 45.70
N LEU A 99 -7.23 33.87 46.97
CA LEU A 99 -6.37 33.26 47.99
C LEU A 99 -6.69 31.78 48.19
N TYR A 100 -7.97 31.42 48.33
CA TYR A 100 -8.37 30.01 48.45
C TYR A 100 -7.98 29.19 47.21
N LYS A 101 -8.12 29.77 46.01
CA LYS A 101 -7.70 29.10 44.77
C LYS A 101 -6.19 28.85 44.77
N ASP A 102 -5.39 29.85 45.15
CA ASP A 102 -3.93 29.76 45.21
C ASP A 102 -3.45 28.72 46.24
N GLU A 103 -4.20 28.53 47.32
CA GLU A 103 -3.98 27.47 48.33
C GLU A 103 -4.51 26.08 47.90
N GLY A 104 -5.17 25.97 46.74
CA GLY A 104 -5.74 24.72 46.22
C GLY A 104 -7.12 24.36 46.75
N HIS A 105 -7.73 25.23 47.55
CA HIS A 105 -9.07 25.08 48.13
C HIS A 105 -10.16 25.53 47.14
N LEU A 106 -10.37 24.75 46.07
CA LEU A 106 -11.26 25.13 44.97
C LEU A 106 -12.74 25.26 45.38
N GLY A 107 -13.21 24.47 46.35
CA GLY A 107 -14.59 24.54 46.83
C GLY A 107 -14.88 25.84 47.58
N GLU A 108 -14.00 26.21 48.50
CA GLU A 108 -14.03 27.44 49.28
C GLU A 108 -13.85 28.69 48.41
N ALA A 109 -13.00 28.58 47.37
CA ALA A 109 -12.87 29.61 46.34
C ALA A 109 -14.18 29.84 45.60
N ALA A 110 -14.83 28.77 45.10
CA ALA A 110 -16.11 28.87 44.40
C ALA A 110 -17.21 29.47 45.29
N GLU A 111 -17.29 29.08 46.57
CA GLU A 111 -18.26 29.62 47.51
C GLU A 111 -18.04 31.13 47.75
N SER A 112 -16.78 31.56 47.84
CA SER A 112 -16.41 32.97 48.02
C SER A 112 -16.80 33.82 46.81
N TYR A 113 -16.55 33.34 45.58
CA TYR A 113 -16.99 34.04 44.37
C TYR A 113 -18.52 34.06 44.22
N GLN A 114 -19.22 32.99 44.60
CA GLN A 114 -20.69 32.99 44.62
C GLN A 114 -21.25 34.01 45.62
N LYS A 115 -20.63 34.16 46.80
CA LYS A 115 -20.98 35.22 47.75
C LYS A 115 -20.72 36.60 47.14
N ALA A 116 -19.63 36.77 46.39
CA ALA A 116 -19.33 38.04 45.70
C ALA A 116 -20.42 38.40 44.70
N LEU A 117 -20.87 37.45 43.90
CA LEU A 117 -21.96 37.64 42.92
C LEU A 117 -23.35 37.79 43.57
N LYS A 118 -23.56 37.29 44.80
CA LYS A 118 -24.77 37.61 45.57
C LYS A 118 -24.76 39.06 46.07
N ALA A 119 -23.59 39.58 46.42
CA ALA A 119 -23.42 40.96 46.86
C ALA A 119 -23.52 41.95 45.68
N ASP A 120 -22.92 41.61 44.53
CA ASP A 120 -23.05 42.35 43.29
C ASP A 120 -23.10 41.39 42.09
N PRO A 121 -24.31 41.12 41.55
CA PRO A 121 -24.48 40.24 40.38
C PRO A 121 -23.79 40.76 39.10
N SER A 122 -23.45 42.04 39.04
CA SER A 122 -22.81 42.66 37.87
C SER A 122 -21.27 42.67 37.95
N TYR A 123 -20.70 42.19 39.05
CA TYR A 123 -19.26 42.20 39.29
C TYR A 123 -18.52 41.16 38.45
N LYS A 124 -18.11 41.58 37.23
CA LYS A 124 -17.46 40.73 36.23
C LYS A 124 -16.25 39.93 36.75
N PRO A 125 -15.31 40.49 37.54
CA PRO A 125 -14.15 39.74 38.00
C PRO A 125 -14.51 38.51 38.85
N ALA A 126 -15.59 38.57 39.65
CA ALA A 126 -16.08 37.41 40.39
C ALA A 126 -16.69 36.36 39.46
N ALA A 127 -17.44 36.80 38.44
CA ALA A 127 -18.07 35.90 37.46
C ALA A 127 -17.01 35.14 36.65
N GLU A 128 -16.01 35.85 36.12
CA GLU A 128 -14.87 35.27 35.40
C GLU A 128 -14.09 34.30 36.31
N SER A 129 -13.74 34.71 37.53
CA SER A 129 -13.01 33.85 38.47
C SER A 129 -13.80 32.61 38.90
N LEU A 130 -15.13 32.74 39.07
CA LEU A 130 -16.01 31.62 39.37
C LEU A 130 -16.09 30.63 38.20
N ALA A 131 -16.21 31.10 36.96
CA ALA A 131 -16.23 30.24 35.77
C ALA A 131 -14.93 29.43 35.62
N VAL A 132 -13.78 30.07 35.89
CA VAL A 132 -12.48 29.40 35.92
C VAL A 132 -12.46 28.31 36.99
N VAL A 133 -12.78 28.63 38.25
CA VAL A 133 -12.72 27.64 39.35
C VAL A 133 -13.73 26.50 39.17
N LEU A 134 -14.93 26.77 38.68
CA LEU A 134 -15.90 25.71 38.35
C LEU A 134 -15.36 24.76 37.28
N THR A 135 -14.61 25.28 36.30
CA THR A 135 -13.95 24.47 35.28
C THR A 135 -12.77 23.66 35.85
N ASP A 136 -12.00 24.23 36.78
CA ASP A 136 -10.92 23.52 37.47
C ASP A 136 -11.46 22.38 38.35
N ILE A 137 -12.58 22.61 39.05
CA ILE A 137 -13.31 21.58 39.80
C ILE A 137 -13.83 20.50 38.84
N GLY A 138 -14.45 20.90 37.73
CA GLY A 138 -14.97 19.96 36.73
C GLY A 138 -13.87 19.05 36.17
N THR A 139 -12.69 19.62 35.92
CA THR A 139 -11.49 18.90 35.47
C THR A 139 -11.01 17.91 36.52
N SER A 140 -10.95 18.33 37.78
CA SER A 140 -10.56 17.48 38.92
C SER A 140 -11.51 16.29 39.10
N LEU A 141 -12.83 16.54 39.01
CA LEU A 141 -13.86 15.49 39.10
C LEU A 141 -13.78 14.50 37.94
N LYS A 142 -13.58 14.99 36.71
CA LYS A 142 -13.34 14.15 35.54
C LYS A 142 -12.13 13.23 35.75
N LEU A 143 -11.01 13.77 36.21
CA LEU A 143 -9.79 12.98 36.48
C LEU A 143 -9.99 11.96 37.61
N ALA A 144 -10.87 12.23 38.56
CA ALA A 144 -11.27 11.30 39.62
C ALA A 144 -12.27 10.22 39.16
N GLY A 145 -12.72 10.24 37.90
CA GLY A 145 -13.70 9.31 37.33
C GLY A 145 -15.16 9.72 37.50
N ASN A 146 -15.44 10.86 38.15
CA ASN A 146 -16.79 11.40 38.36
C ASN A 146 -17.22 12.26 37.15
N THR A 147 -17.26 11.66 35.97
CA THR A 147 -17.45 12.35 34.69
C THR A 147 -18.76 13.17 34.63
N GLN A 148 -19.87 12.63 35.13
CA GLN A 148 -21.16 13.31 35.09
C GLN A 148 -21.19 14.58 35.96
N GLU A 149 -20.55 14.53 37.13
CA GLU A 149 -20.41 15.69 38.01
C GLU A 149 -19.45 16.73 37.39
N GLY A 150 -18.40 16.27 36.72
CA GLY A 150 -17.51 17.13 35.94
C GLY A 150 -18.24 17.90 34.83
N ILE A 151 -19.08 17.21 34.04
CA ILE A 151 -19.94 17.84 33.02
C ILE A 151 -20.83 18.90 33.65
N GLN A 152 -21.48 18.57 34.77
CA GLN A 152 -22.36 19.48 35.48
C GLN A 152 -21.62 20.76 35.91
N LYS A 153 -20.36 20.64 36.37
CA LYS A 153 -19.53 21.80 36.75
C LYS A 153 -19.13 22.66 35.55
N TYR A 154 -18.83 22.08 34.39
CA TYR A 154 -18.60 22.86 33.18
C TYR A 154 -19.87 23.59 32.71
N LEU A 155 -21.03 22.94 32.78
CA LEU A 155 -22.32 23.59 32.46
C LEU A 155 -22.65 24.71 33.45
N GLU A 156 -22.31 24.56 34.73
CA GLU A 156 -22.41 25.63 35.72
C GLU A 156 -21.47 26.80 35.38
N ALA A 157 -20.22 26.54 34.98
CA ALA A 157 -19.30 27.58 34.53
C ALA A 157 -19.88 28.37 33.35
N LEU A 158 -20.48 27.68 32.36
CA LEU A 158 -21.10 28.32 31.18
C LEU A 158 -22.40 29.07 31.49
N LYS A 159 -23.08 28.77 32.60
CA LYS A 159 -24.22 29.57 33.07
C LYS A 159 -23.77 30.89 33.68
N ILE A 160 -22.56 30.94 34.26
CA ILE A 160 -21.97 32.15 34.83
C ILE A 160 -21.36 33.01 33.73
N ASP A 161 -20.58 32.39 32.84
CA ASP A 161 -19.97 33.05 31.69
C ASP A 161 -20.18 32.20 30.43
N SER A 162 -21.12 32.63 29.59
CA SER A 162 -21.45 31.95 28.33
C SER A 162 -20.36 32.07 27.27
N HIS A 163 -19.37 32.94 27.45
CA HIS A 163 -18.26 33.17 26.52
C HIS A 163 -16.97 32.48 26.98
N TYR A 164 -17.02 31.68 28.05
CA TYR A 164 -15.84 31.02 28.62
C TYR A 164 -15.39 29.81 27.79
N ALA A 165 -14.51 30.06 26.81
CA ALA A 165 -13.98 29.06 25.88
C ALA A 165 -13.39 27.79 26.53
N PRO A 166 -12.63 27.85 27.66
CA PRO A 166 -12.08 26.64 28.28
C PRO A 166 -13.13 25.65 28.77
N ALA A 167 -14.30 26.11 29.25
CA ALA A 167 -15.38 25.20 29.65
C ALA A 167 -15.99 24.47 28.45
N TYR A 168 -16.21 25.17 27.32
CA TYR A 168 -16.62 24.53 26.07
C TYR A 168 -15.60 23.49 25.59
N TYR A 169 -14.30 23.82 25.60
CA TYR A 169 -13.27 22.88 25.20
C TYR A 169 -13.24 21.63 26.09
N ASN A 170 -13.28 21.80 27.41
CA ASN A 170 -13.25 20.67 28.35
C ASN A 170 -14.52 19.79 28.25
N LEU A 171 -15.69 20.38 27.98
CA LEU A 171 -16.89 19.62 27.61
C LEU A 171 -16.66 18.82 26.31
N GLY A 172 -16.05 19.45 25.30
CA GLY A 172 -15.69 18.79 24.05
C GLY A 172 -14.78 17.58 24.27
N VAL A 173 -13.78 17.69 25.14
CA VAL A 173 -12.88 16.59 25.51
C VAL A 173 -13.67 15.44 26.14
N VAL A 174 -14.53 15.73 27.11
CA VAL A 174 -15.35 14.70 27.77
C VAL A 174 -16.28 14.01 26.78
N TYR A 175 -16.98 14.77 25.92
CA TYR A 175 -17.85 14.17 24.91
C TYR A 175 -17.07 13.34 23.89
N SER A 176 -15.85 13.75 23.53
CA SER A 176 -14.98 12.98 22.65
C SER A 176 -14.57 11.65 23.28
N GLU A 177 -14.23 11.62 24.57
CA GLU A 177 -13.91 10.39 25.31
C GLU A 177 -15.13 9.47 25.45
N MET A 178 -16.33 10.04 25.51
CA MET A 178 -17.60 9.31 25.47
C MET A 178 -18.02 8.86 24.06
N MET A 179 -17.19 9.11 23.03
CA MET A 179 -17.48 8.85 21.61
C MET A 179 -18.70 9.61 21.06
N GLN A 180 -19.14 10.67 21.75
CA GLN A 180 -20.24 11.54 21.33
C GLN A 180 -19.71 12.68 20.46
N TYR A 181 -19.21 12.31 19.28
CA TYR A 181 -18.41 13.19 18.42
C TYR A 181 -19.13 14.46 17.93
N ASP A 182 -20.44 14.41 17.64
CA ASP A 182 -21.17 15.60 17.21
C ASP A 182 -21.29 16.66 18.32
N MET A 183 -21.51 16.21 19.56
CA MET A 183 -21.52 17.10 20.72
C MET A 183 -20.13 17.65 21.01
N ALA A 184 -19.09 16.81 20.86
CA ALA A 184 -17.71 17.23 21.01
C ALA A 184 -17.34 18.32 19.99
N LEU A 185 -17.65 18.11 18.71
CA LEU A 185 -17.44 19.10 17.64
C LEU A 185 -18.17 20.40 17.92
N SER A 186 -19.46 20.35 18.29
CA SER A 186 -20.22 21.56 18.63
C SER A 186 -19.58 22.34 19.80
N CYS A 187 -19.05 21.63 20.80
CA CYS A 187 -18.35 22.25 21.91
C CYS A 187 -17.01 22.87 21.48
N TYR A 188 -16.21 22.18 20.66
CA TYR A 188 -14.95 22.72 20.15
C TYR A 188 -15.16 23.91 19.21
N GLU A 189 -16.18 23.88 18.35
CA GLU A 189 -16.56 25.00 17.49
C GLU A 189 -16.93 26.23 18.32
N LYS A 190 -17.74 26.06 19.37
CA LYS A 190 -18.05 27.16 20.29
C LYS A 190 -16.80 27.69 20.99
N ALA A 191 -15.94 26.80 21.49
CA ALA A 191 -14.66 27.22 22.09
C ALA A 191 -13.79 28.02 21.11
N ALA A 192 -13.77 27.63 19.83
CA ALA A 192 -13.04 28.30 18.76
C ALA A 192 -13.70 29.61 18.30
N ILE A 193 -15.03 29.75 18.40
CA ILE A 193 -15.74 31.02 18.14
C ILE A 193 -15.41 32.04 19.23
N GLU A 194 -15.49 31.63 20.50
CA GLU A 194 -15.21 32.51 21.64
C GLU A 194 -13.72 32.86 21.74
N ARG A 195 -12.84 31.91 21.39
CA ARG A 195 -11.39 32.12 21.34
C ARG A 195 -10.81 31.62 20.01
N PRO A 196 -10.75 32.47 18.97
CA PRO A 196 -10.23 32.09 17.64
C PRO A 196 -8.78 31.62 17.60
N MET A 197 -7.99 31.93 18.64
CA MET A 197 -6.60 31.49 18.80
C MET A 197 -6.46 30.26 19.72
N TYR A 198 -7.49 29.40 19.80
CA TYR A 198 -7.45 28.20 20.65
C TYR A 198 -7.01 26.96 19.85
N ALA A 199 -5.70 26.75 19.77
CA ALA A 199 -5.08 25.75 18.89
C ALA A 199 -5.54 24.31 19.20
N GLU A 200 -5.67 23.97 20.48
CA GLU A 200 -6.07 22.65 20.97
C GLU A 200 -7.47 22.26 20.49
N ALA A 201 -8.40 23.21 20.42
CA ALA A 201 -9.75 22.98 19.91
C ALA A 201 -9.71 22.56 18.44
N TYR A 202 -8.97 23.29 17.60
CA TYR A 202 -8.79 22.92 16.19
C TYR A 202 -8.07 21.59 16.02
N CYS A 203 -7.04 21.30 16.83
CA CYS A 203 -6.37 20.00 16.79
C CYS A 203 -7.35 18.85 17.08
N ASN A 204 -8.17 18.96 18.12
CA ASN A 204 -9.13 17.92 18.50
C ASN A 204 -10.28 17.78 17.50
N MET A 205 -10.76 18.88 16.90
CA MET A 205 -11.71 18.81 15.78
C MET A 205 -11.10 18.03 14.61
N GLY A 206 -9.86 18.33 14.24
CA GLY A 206 -9.15 17.62 13.17
C GLY A 206 -9.03 16.12 13.43
N VAL A 207 -8.78 15.72 14.68
CA VAL A 207 -8.72 14.29 15.06
C VAL A 207 -10.07 13.60 14.83
N ILE A 208 -11.17 14.25 15.22
CA ILE A 208 -12.52 13.70 15.03
C ILE A 208 -12.84 13.56 13.53
N TYR A 209 -12.62 14.62 12.73
CA TYR A 209 -12.87 14.58 11.29
C TYR A 209 -12.02 13.52 10.58
N LYS A 210 -10.74 13.37 10.96
CA LYS A 210 -9.88 12.31 10.43
C LYS A 210 -10.47 10.92 10.72
N ASN A 211 -10.92 10.68 11.96
CA ASN A 211 -11.52 9.40 12.34
C ASN A 211 -12.85 9.12 11.62
N ARG A 212 -13.54 10.16 11.12
CA ARG A 212 -14.72 10.05 10.25
C ARG A 212 -14.39 9.85 8.75
N GLY A 213 -13.11 9.94 8.37
CA GLY A 213 -12.67 9.91 6.97
C GLY A 213 -12.83 11.24 6.22
N GLU A 214 -13.19 12.32 6.91
CA GLU A 214 -13.31 13.67 6.37
C GLU A 214 -11.92 14.36 6.36
N LEU A 215 -11.01 13.82 5.54
CA LEU A 215 -9.59 14.14 5.56
C LEU A 215 -9.29 15.60 5.22
N GLU A 216 -10.00 16.18 4.26
CA GLU A 216 -9.81 17.56 3.81
C GLU A 216 -10.21 18.56 4.91
N VAL A 217 -11.31 18.28 5.63
CA VAL A 217 -11.75 19.09 6.78
C VAL A 217 -10.76 18.95 7.92
N ALA A 218 -10.29 17.73 8.20
CA ALA A 218 -9.27 17.49 9.22
C ALA A 218 -7.98 18.27 8.94
N ILE A 219 -7.51 18.26 7.70
CA ILE A 219 -6.35 19.03 7.24
C ILE A 219 -6.56 20.52 7.48
N ALA A 220 -7.72 21.08 7.11
CA ALA A 220 -8.02 22.50 7.35
C ALA A 220 -7.99 22.86 8.85
N CYS A 221 -8.48 21.97 9.72
CA CYS A 221 -8.38 22.15 11.17
C CYS A 221 -6.92 22.14 11.65
N TYR A 222 -6.09 21.21 11.16
CA TYR A 222 -4.66 21.18 11.53
C TYR A 222 -3.89 22.38 10.98
N GLU A 223 -4.17 22.85 9.76
CA GLU A 223 -3.56 24.06 9.20
C GLU A 223 -3.89 25.28 10.07
N ARG A 224 -5.13 25.39 10.56
CA ARG A 224 -5.52 26.46 11.49
C ARG A 224 -4.84 26.33 12.85
N CYS A 225 -4.74 25.12 13.40
CA CYS A 225 -3.98 24.85 14.62
C CYS A 225 -2.50 25.28 14.48
N LEU A 226 -1.85 24.88 13.39
CA LEU A 226 -0.43 25.16 13.14
C LEU A 226 -0.18 26.63 12.74
N ALA A 227 -1.16 27.33 12.19
CA ALA A 227 -1.09 28.78 12.00
C ALA A 227 -1.06 29.54 13.34
N ILE A 228 -1.76 29.02 14.36
CA ILE A 228 -1.79 29.60 15.72
C ILE A 228 -0.55 29.18 16.52
N SER A 229 -0.20 27.90 16.47
CA SER A 229 0.93 27.31 17.19
C SER A 229 1.79 26.46 16.23
N PRO A 230 2.78 27.06 15.55
CA PRO A 230 3.61 26.35 14.57
C PRO A 230 4.43 25.20 15.13
N ASN A 231 4.64 25.14 16.46
CA ASN A 231 5.39 24.10 17.15
C ASN A 231 4.49 23.05 17.82
N PHE A 232 3.22 22.97 17.44
CA PHE A 232 2.29 21.96 17.95
C PHE A 232 2.60 20.59 17.31
N GLU A 233 3.53 19.84 17.92
CA GLU A 233 4.03 18.57 17.38
C GLU A 233 2.93 17.51 17.16
N ILE A 234 1.94 17.42 18.06
CA ILE A 234 0.80 16.51 17.87
C ILE A 234 0.01 16.85 16.60
N ALA A 235 -0.23 18.14 16.34
CA ALA A 235 -0.93 18.58 15.14
C ALA A 235 -0.09 18.34 13.88
N LYS A 236 1.24 18.53 13.91
CA LYS A 236 2.13 18.17 12.78
C LYS A 236 2.07 16.67 12.46
N ASN A 237 2.12 15.82 13.49
CA ASN A 237 2.05 14.37 13.32
C ASN A 237 0.68 13.95 12.75
N ASN A 238 -0.41 14.46 13.30
CA ASN A 238 -1.75 14.18 12.80
C ASN A 238 -2.00 14.72 11.38
N MET A 239 -1.41 15.87 11.04
CA MET A 239 -1.41 16.43 9.69
C MET A 239 -0.68 15.51 8.70
N ALA A 240 0.49 14.98 9.08
CA ALA A 240 1.24 14.05 8.24
C ALA A 240 0.44 12.75 7.96
N ILE A 241 -0.25 12.21 8.97
CA ILE A 241 -1.12 11.05 8.83
C ILE A 241 -2.28 11.36 7.87
N ALA A 242 -3.02 12.44 8.12
CA ALA A 242 -4.18 12.82 7.29
C ALA A 242 -3.80 13.09 5.83
N LEU A 243 -2.64 13.74 5.58
CA LEU A 243 -2.11 13.95 4.24
C LEU A 243 -1.72 12.62 3.56
N THR A 244 -1.19 11.66 4.31
CA THR A 244 -0.84 10.33 3.78
C THR A 244 -2.09 9.52 3.43
N ASP A 245 -3.11 9.57 4.28
CA ASP A 245 -4.40 8.92 4.00
C ASP A 245 -5.05 9.55 2.76
N LEU A 246 -5.02 10.88 2.64
CA LEU A 246 -5.56 11.59 1.49
C LEU A 246 -4.79 11.28 0.20
N GLY A 247 -3.45 11.26 0.28
CA GLY A 247 -2.60 10.86 -0.84
C GLY A 247 -2.90 9.46 -1.32
N THR A 248 -3.17 8.53 -0.40
CA THR A 248 -3.55 7.14 -0.71
C THR A 248 -4.90 7.05 -1.38
N LYS A 249 -5.90 7.78 -0.88
CA LYS A 249 -7.22 7.89 -1.52
C LYS A 249 -7.10 8.40 -2.97
N VAL A 250 -6.41 9.51 -3.18
CA VAL A 250 -6.24 10.12 -4.51
C VAL A 250 -5.45 9.23 -5.47
N LYS A 251 -4.42 8.53 -4.98
CA LYS A 251 -3.70 7.53 -5.76
C LYS A 251 -4.63 6.40 -6.23
N LEU A 252 -5.47 5.87 -5.33
CA LEU A 252 -6.44 4.81 -5.65
C LEU A 252 -7.53 5.27 -6.63
N GLU A 253 -7.87 6.56 -6.64
CA GLU A 253 -8.76 7.18 -7.65
C GLU A 253 -8.09 7.34 -9.03
N GLY A 254 -6.78 7.08 -9.12
CA GLY A 254 -6.01 7.02 -10.36
C GLY A 254 -5.01 8.17 -10.55
N ASP A 255 -4.99 9.18 -9.67
CA ASP A 255 -4.03 10.29 -9.76
C ASP A 255 -2.81 10.05 -8.85
N ILE A 256 -1.91 9.20 -9.35
CA ILE A 256 -0.67 8.84 -8.65
C ILE A 256 0.23 10.07 -8.41
N ASN A 257 0.26 11.02 -9.35
CA ASN A 257 1.12 12.20 -9.23
C ASN A 257 0.65 13.11 -8.09
N GLN A 258 -0.67 13.32 -7.98
CA GLN A 258 -1.24 14.10 -6.88
C GLN A 258 -1.07 13.38 -5.53
N GLY A 259 -1.18 12.04 -5.50
CA GLY A 259 -0.85 11.24 -4.32
C GLY A 259 0.59 11.50 -3.82
N ILE A 260 1.57 11.51 -4.73
CA ILE A 260 2.98 11.82 -4.42
C ILE A 260 3.14 13.23 -3.83
N VAL A 261 2.41 14.22 -4.32
CA VAL A 261 2.43 15.59 -3.78
C VAL A 261 2.00 15.58 -2.31
N TYR A 262 0.92 14.88 -1.99
CA TYR A 262 0.45 14.77 -0.61
C TYR A 262 1.41 14.02 0.30
N TYR A 263 1.99 12.90 -0.14
CA TYR A 263 2.99 12.18 0.66
C TYR A 263 4.24 13.03 0.94
N LYS A 264 4.71 13.82 -0.04
CA LYS A 264 5.81 14.77 0.18
C LYS A 264 5.42 15.87 1.16
N LYS A 265 4.19 16.40 1.07
CA LYS A 265 3.66 17.36 2.04
C LYS A 265 3.58 16.74 3.44
N ALA A 266 3.23 15.46 3.58
CA ALA A 266 3.24 14.77 4.87
C ALA A 266 4.65 14.73 5.49
N LEU A 267 5.68 14.43 4.69
CA LEU A 267 7.07 14.42 5.14
C LEU A 267 7.62 15.80 5.51
N TYR A 268 7.04 16.88 5.01
CA TYR A 268 7.36 18.23 5.48
C TYR A 268 6.95 18.44 6.94
N TYR A 269 5.80 17.90 7.36
CA TYR A 269 5.33 18.01 8.74
C TYR A 269 5.97 16.97 9.68
N ASN A 270 6.19 15.75 9.19
CA ASN A 270 6.90 14.71 9.92
C ASN A 270 7.87 13.97 8.99
N TRP A 271 9.13 14.41 8.99
CA TRP A 271 10.18 13.88 8.12
C TRP A 271 10.62 12.46 8.49
N ARG A 272 10.22 11.93 9.65
CA ARG A 272 10.50 10.53 10.08
C ARG A 272 9.32 9.60 9.83
N TYR A 273 8.28 10.06 9.13
CA TYR A 273 7.06 9.28 9.00
C TYR A 273 7.22 8.14 7.98
N ALA A 274 7.47 6.93 8.48
CA ALA A 274 7.77 5.75 7.67
C ALA A 274 6.63 5.38 6.70
N ASP A 275 5.36 5.52 7.10
CA ASP A 275 4.23 5.13 6.24
C ASP A 275 4.13 6.02 4.98
N ALA A 276 4.41 7.32 5.12
CA ALA A 276 4.48 8.23 3.96
C ALA A 276 5.64 7.88 3.03
N MET A 277 6.79 7.46 3.58
CA MET A 277 7.93 6.98 2.79
C MET A 277 7.59 5.67 2.07
N TYR A 278 6.99 4.70 2.77
CA TYR A 278 6.53 3.45 2.17
C TYR A 278 5.58 3.72 1.00
N ASN A 279 4.57 4.57 1.22
CA ASN A 279 3.59 4.91 0.19
C ASN A 279 4.19 5.69 -1.00
N LEU A 280 5.22 6.52 -0.79
CA LEU A 280 6.03 7.07 -1.88
C LEU A 280 6.76 5.97 -2.66
N GLY A 281 7.33 4.99 -1.96
CA GLY A 281 7.94 3.81 -2.56
C GLY A 281 6.96 3.06 -3.46
N VAL A 282 5.73 2.83 -2.98
CA VAL A 282 4.65 2.20 -3.76
C VAL A 282 4.31 3.03 -4.99
N ALA A 283 4.06 4.33 -4.83
CA ALA A 283 3.70 5.21 -5.95
C ALA A 283 4.81 5.28 -7.02
N TYR A 284 6.08 5.36 -6.62
CA TYR A 284 7.19 5.33 -7.57
C TYR A 284 7.36 3.96 -8.24
N GLY A 285 7.08 2.87 -7.53
CA GLY A 285 7.05 1.51 -8.09
C GLY A 285 5.98 1.35 -9.17
N GLU A 286 4.76 1.85 -8.93
CA GLU A 286 3.67 1.87 -9.91
C GLU A 286 4.01 2.71 -11.15
N MET A 287 4.82 3.76 -10.99
CA MET A 287 5.35 4.57 -12.10
C MET A 287 6.60 3.95 -12.78
N LEU A 288 7.01 2.73 -12.39
CA LEU A 288 8.23 2.05 -12.84
C LEU A 288 9.53 2.84 -12.57
N LYS A 289 9.49 3.82 -11.65
CA LYS A 289 10.66 4.60 -11.19
C LYS A 289 11.36 3.86 -10.06
N PHE A 290 11.87 2.67 -10.39
CA PHE A 290 12.38 1.71 -9.42
C PHE A 290 13.53 2.24 -8.54
N ASP A 291 14.42 3.09 -9.05
CA ASP A 291 15.51 3.66 -8.24
C ASP A 291 14.96 4.54 -7.10
N MET A 292 13.93 5.34 -7.38
CA MET A 292 13.26 6.15 -6.36
C MET A 292 12.46 5.28 -5.39
N ALA A 293 11.80 4.24 -5.90
CA ALA A 293 11.05 3.31 -5.07
C ALA A 293 11.96 2.62 -4.04
N ILE A 294 13.13 2.13 -4.46
CA ILE A 294 14.13 1.50 -3.58
C ILE A 294 14.53 2.46 -2.46
N VAL A 295 14.92 3.69 -2.80
CA VAL A 295 15.34 4.70 -1.81
C VAL A 295 14.25 4.92 -0.75
N PHE A 296 13.00 5.07 -1.17
CA PHE A 296 11.91 5.33 -0.23
C PHE A 296 11.51 4.10 0.61
N TYR A 297 11.62 2.89 0.07
CA TYR A 297 11.44 1.68 0.88
C TYR A 297 12.57 1.48 1.89
N GLU A 298 13.83 1.73 1.50
CA GLU A 298 14.97 1.67 2.43
C GLU A 298 14.85 2.72 3.55
N LEU A 299 14.40 3.94 3.22
CA LEU A 299 14.10 4.97 4.21
C LEU A 299 12.94 4.56 5.13
N ALA A 300 11.87 3.98 4.57
CA ALA A 300 10.76 3.47 5.38
C ALA A 300 11.23 2.40 6.37
N LEU A 301 12.09 1.48 5.94
CA LEU A 301 12.69 0.45 6.79
C LEU A 301 13.66 1.02 7.82
N HIS A 302 14.37 2.10 7.50
CA HIS A 302 15.25 2.77 8.45
C HIS A 302 14.47 3.36 9.64
N PHE A 303 13.33 4.00 9.38
CA PHE A 303 12.49 4.58 10.44
C PHE A 303 11.48 3.60 11.05
N ASN A 304 11.11 2.53 10.32
CA ASN A 304 10.29 1.43 10.80
C ASN A 304 10.86 0.07 10.32
N PRO A 305 11.77 -0.55 11.09
CA PRO A 305 12.36 -1.84 10.74
C PRO A 305 11.38 -3.02 10.67
N HIS A 306 10.12 -2.84 11.11
CA HIS A 306 9.10 -3.87 11.13
C HIS A 306 8.10 -3.78 9.96
N CYS A 307 8.42 -3.04 8.90
CA CYS A 307 7.60 -2.98 7.69
C CYS A 307 7.89 -4.16 6.74
N ALA A 308 7.16 -5.27 6.92
CA ALA A 308 7.30 -6.46 6.08
C ALA A 308 6.92 -6.19 4.61
N GLU A 309 5.94 -5.30 4.40
CA GLU A 309 5.44 -4.89 3.09
C GLU A 309 6.53 -4.18 2.26
N ALA A 310 7.33 -3.30 2.89
CA ALA A 310 8.46 -2.65 2.23
C ALA A 310 9.52 -3.67 1.77
N CYS A 311 9.84 -4.64 2.63
CA CYS A 311 10.77 -5.72 2.30
C CYS A 311 10.26 -6.56 1.12
N ASN A 312 8.98 -6.94 1.12
CA ASN A 312 8.37 -7.66 0.00
C ASN A 312 8.46 -6.87 -1.30
N ASN A 313 8.11 -5.58 -1.29
CA ASN A 313 8.11 -4.76 -2.50
C ASN A 313 9.53 -4.50 -3.03
N LEU A 314 10.52 -4.34 -2.15
CA LEU A 314 11.94 -4.34 -2.54
C LEU A 314 12.33 -5.67 -3.22
N GLY A 315 11.89 -6.80 -2.66
CA GLY A 315 12.11 -8.12 -3.26
C GLY A 315 11.54 -8.24 -4.67
N VAL A 316 10.35 -7.68 -4.91
CA VAL A 316 9.72 -7.64 -6.24
C VAL A 316 10.58 -6.85 -7.22
N ILE A 317 11.03 -5.65 -6.83
CA ILE A 317 11.87 -4.80 -7.67
C ILE A 317 13.22 -5.49 -7.99
N TYR A 318 13.86 -6.12 -7.00
CA TYR A 318 15.12 -6.83 -7.22
C TYR A 318 14.95 -8.04 -8.14
N LYS A 319 13.85 -8.78 -8.02
CA LYS A 319 13.49 -9.87 -8.93
C LYS A 319 13.33 -9.34 -10.37
N ASP A 320 12.59 -8.24 -10.55
CA ASP A 320 12.36 -7.66 -11.88
C ASP A 320 13.64 -7.08 -12.51
N ARG A 321 14.65 -6.75 -11.69
CA ARG A 321 16.02 -6.38 -12.10
C ARG A 321 16.97 -7.58 -12.25
N ASP A 322 16.45 -8.81 -12.23
CA ASP A 322 17.22 -10.05 -12.35
C ASP A 322 18.26 -10.26 -11.23
N ASN A 323 18.11 -9.56 -10.10
CA ASN A 323 18.93 -9.74 -8.91
C ASN A 323 18.21 -10.68 -7.92
N LEU A 324 18.19 -11.96 -8.26
CA LEU A 324 17.45 -12.98 -7.52
C LEU A 324 17.96 -13.16 -6.08
N ASP A 325 19.26 -13.00 -5.84
CA ASP A 325 19.85 -13.17 -4.51
C ASP A 325 19.32 -12.10 -3.53
N LYS A 326 19.37 -10.82 -3.93
CA LYS A 326 18.78 -9.74 -3.13
C LYS A 326 17.27 -9.89 -2.97
N ALA A 327 16.58 -10.41 -3.99
CA ALA A 327 15.14 -10.67 -3.88
C ALA A 327 14.86 -11.70 -2.78
N VAL A 328 15.62 -12.80 -2.73
CA VAL A 328 15.52 -13.82 -1.67
C VAL A 328 15.79 -13.21 -0.29
N GLU A 329 16.86 -12.43 -0.13
CA GLU A 329 17.17 -11.75 1.14
C GLU A 329 16.01 -10.87 1.61
N CYS A 330 15.44 -10.08 0.71
CA CYS A 330 14.31 -9.20 1.00
C CYS A 330 13.05 -9.98 1.41
N TYR A 331 12.71 -11.05 0.70
CA TYR A 331 11.57 -11.90 1.09
C TYR A 331 11.81 -12.62 2.42
N GLN A 332 13.02 -13.11 2.67
CA GLN A 332 13.37 -13.72 3.95
C GLN A 332 13.29 -12.72 5.10
N MET A 333 13.73 -11.47 4.89
CA MET A 333 13.56 -10.40 5.87
C MET A 333 12.08 -10.12 6.14
N ALA A 334 11.25 -10.02 5.10
CA ALA A 334 9.80 -9.86 5.25
C ALA A 334 9.18 -11.00 6.07
N LEU A 335 9.61 -12.25 5.84
CA LEU A 335 9.14 -13.43 6.56
C LEU A 335 9.68 -13.53 7.99
N SER A 336 10.85 -12.96 8.27
CA SER A 336 11.36 -12.85 9.64
C SER A 336 10.50 -11.91 10.50
N ILE A 337 9.91 -10.88 9.88
CA ILE A 337 9.00 -9.92 10.52
C ILE A 337 7.58 -10.52 10.61
N LYS A 338 7.10 -11.10 9.51
CA LYS A 338 5.75 -11.66 9.38
C LYS A 338 5.82 -13.07 8.75
N PRO A 339 5.93 -14.14 9.58
CA PRO A 339 6.15 -15.51 9.09
C PRO A 339 5.05 -16.06 8.16
N ASN A 340 3.81 -15.62 8.34
CA ASN A 340 2.65 -16.05 7.54
C ASN A 340 2.30 -15.01 6.46
N PHE A 341 3.28 -14.26 5.94
CA PHE A 341 3.02 -13.27 4.89
C PHE A 341 2.89 -13.96 3.52
N SER A 342 1.65 -14.26 3.12
CA SER A 342 1.35 -15.02 1.91
C SER A 342 1.98 -14.46 0.64
N GLN A 343 2.00 -13.13 0.45
CA GLN A 343 2.67 -12.52 -0.70
C GLN A 343 4.16 -12.84 -0.75
N SER A 344 4.90 -12.65 0.34
CA SER A 344 6.34 -12.96 0.39
C SER A 344 6.64 -14.45 0.23
N LEU A 345 5.80 -15.33 0.81
CA LEU A 345 5.93 -16.78 0.64
C LEU A 345 5.75 -17.19 -0.82
N ASN A 346 4.69 -16.70 -1.48
CA ASN A 346 4.43 -16.94 -2.89
C ASN A 346 5.56 -16.39 -3.77
N ASN A 347 5.98 -15.15 -3.55
CA ASN A 347 7.04 -14.50 -4.32
C ASN A 347 8.39 -15.21 -4.16
N LEU A 348 8.72 -15.67 -2.95
CA LEU A 348 9.91 -16.50 -2.71
C LEU A 348 9.82 -17.84 -3.45
N GLY A 349 8.63 -18.46 -3.45
CA GLY A 349 8.34 -19.65 -4.24
C GLY A 349 8.59 -19.43 -5.74
N VAL A 350 8.11 -18.31 -6.30
CA VAL A 350 8.36 -17.93 -7.70
C VAL A 350 9.85 -17.77 -7.99
N VAL A 351 10.61 -17.11 -7.11
CA VAL A 351 12.07 -16.98 -7.28
C VAL A 351 12.75 -18.35 -7.24
N TYR A 352 12.33 -19.24 -6.35
CA TYR A 352 12.84 -20.61 -6.33
C TYR A 352 12.49 -21.42 -7.58
N THR A 353 11.31 -21.20 -8.18
CA THR A 353 10.97 -21.78 -9.49
C THR A 353 11.96 -21.33 -10.57
N VAL A 354 12.26 -20.03 -10.64
CA VAL A 354 13.24 -19.48 -11.61
C VAL A 354 14.65 -20.04 -11.37
N GLN A 355 15.02 -20.28 -10.11
CA GLN A 355 16.29 -20.92 -9.72
C GLN A 355 16.30 -22.46 -9.92
N GLY A 356 15.19 -23.05 -10.36
CA GLY A 356 15.03 -24.51 -10.48
C GLY A 356 14.88 -25.26 -9.15
N LYS A 357 14.73 -24.59 -8.00
CA LYS A 357 14.58 -25.26 -6.70
C LYS A 357 13.13 -25.70 -6.48
N MET A 358 12.67 -26.69 -7.26
CA MET A 358 11.24 -27.02 -7.39
C MET A 358 10.58 -27.48 -6.08
N ASP A 359 11.25 -28.33 -5.28
CA ASP A 359 10.71 -28.78 -3.98
C ASP A 359 10.60 -27.60 -2.98
N ALA A 360 11.60 -26.72 -2.98
CA ALA A 360 11.59 -25.52 -2.15
C ALA A 360 10.50 -24.53 -2.61
N ALA A 361 10.32 -24.39 -3.92
CA ALA A 361 9.27 -23.57 -4.51
C ALA A 361 7.87 -24.05 -4.10
N ALA A 362 7.60 -25.35 -4.27
CA ALA A 362 6.33 -25.97 -3.86
C ALA A 362 6.06 -25.73 -2.37
N CYS A 363 7.04 -26.00 -1.51
CA CYS A 363 6.91 -25.79 -0.07
C CYS A 363 6.56 -24.34 0.29
N MET A 364 7.17 -23.34 -0.36
CA MET A 364 6.87 -21.94 -0.07
C MET A 364 5.47 -21.54 -0.56
N ILE A 365 5.06 -21.99 -1.75
CA ILE A 365 3.73 -21.69 -2.31
C ILE A 365 2.63 -22.38 -1.49
N GLU A 366 2.82 -23.63 -1.07
CA GLU A 366 1.90 -24.34 -0.19
C GLU A 366 1.74 -23.64 1.17
N LYS A 367 2.84 -23.13 1.75
CA LYS A 367 2.77 -22.29 2.96
C LYS A 367 2.00 -20.99 2.71
N ALA A 368 2.14 -20.37 1.54
CA ALA A 368 1.39 -19.17 1.18
C ALA A 368 -0.12 -19.44 1.15
N ILE A 369 -0.52 -20.60 0.59
CA ILE A 369 -1.90 -21.08 0.54
C ILE A 369 -2.42 -21.41 1.94
N LEU A 370 -1.62 -22.07 2.78
CA LEU A 370 -2.02 -22.34 4.17
C LEU A 370 -2.22 -21.05 4.98
N ALA A 371 -1.37 -20.04 4.76
CA ALA A 371 -1.49 -18.74 5.41
C ALA A 371 -2.69 -17.93 4.91
N ASN A 372 -3.03 -18.05 3.62
CA ASN A 372 -4.21 -17.43 3.03
C ASN A 372 -4.85 -18.34 1.96
N PRO A 373 -5.88 -19.13 2.33
CA PRO A 373 -6.54 -20.05 1.40
C PRO A 373 -7.29 -19.37 0.25
N THR A 374 -7.54 -18.05 0.32
CA THR A 374 -8.18 -17.28 -0.76
C THR A 374 -7.17 -16.49 -1.59
N TYR A 375 -5.87 -16.80 -1.50
CA TYR A 375 -4.85 -16.17 -2.32
C TYR A 375 -4.77 -16.82 -3.71
N ALA A 376 -5.62 -16.38 -4.64
CA ALA A 376 -5.76 -16.95 -5.98
C ALA A 376 -4.43 -17.08 -6.74
N GLU A 377 -3.56 -16.07 -6.67
CA GLU A 377 -2.27 -16.05 -7.40
C GLU A 377 -1.34 -17.21 -6.98
N ALA A 378 -1.37 -17.61 -5.71
CA ALA A 378 -0.56 -18.73 -5.23
C ALA A 378 -0.96 -20.05 -5.90
N TYR A 379 -2.26 -20.27 -6.13
CA TYR A 379 -2.74 -21.44 -6.87
C TYR A 379 -2.34 -21.41 -8.35
N ASN A 380 -2.37 -20.24 -9.00
CA ASN A 380 -1.85 -20.12 -10.37
C ASN A 380 -0.35 -20.46 -10.42
N ASN A 381 0.45 -19.93 -9.49
CA ASN A 381 1.90 -20.20 -9.46
C ASN A 381 2.21 -21.66 -9.12
N LEU A 382 1.40 -22.30 -8.28
CA LEU A 382 1.49 -23.73 -8.02
C LEU A 382 1.19 -24.54 -9.29
N GLY A 383 0.16 -24.14 -10.06
CA GLY A 383 -0.15 -24.76 -11.34
C GLY A 383 0.98 -24.64 -12.36
N VAL A 384 1.64 -23.48 -12.42
CA VAL A 384 2.83 -23.27 -13.27
C VAL A 384 3.95 -24.22 -12.85
N LEU A 385 4.23 -24.31 -11.55
CA LEU A 385 5.25 -25.21 -11.02
C LEU A 385 4.95 -26.68 -11.35
N TYR A 386 3.70 -27.14 -11.21
CA TYR A 386 3.31 -28.51 -11.56
C TYR A 386 3.40 -28.77 -13.06
N ARG A 387 3.00 -27.82 -13.91
CA ARG A 387 3.16 -27.94 -15.36
C ARG A 387 4.62 -28.07 -15.75
N ASP A 388 5.49 -27.25 -15.19
CA ASP A 388 6.92 -27.27 -15.47
C ASP A 388 7.59 -28.55 -14.93
N ALA A 389 7.03 -29.16 -13.88
CA ALA A 389 7.39 -30.48 -13.37
C ALA A 389 6.80 -31.65 -14.20
N GLY A 390 5.96 -31.37 -15.20
CA GLY A 390 5.27 -32.36 -16.03
C GLY A 390 4.03 -33.00 -15.40
N ASN A 391 3.56 -32.52 -14.25
CA ASN A 391 2.35 -33.02 -13.59
C ASN A 391 1.12 -32.20 -14.03
N ILE A 392 0.64 -32.49 -15.24
CA ILE A 392 -0.38 -31.68 -15.92
C ILE A 392 -1.74 -31.72 -15.21
N THR A 393 -2.16 -32.88 -14.69
CA THR A 393 -3.44 -33.00 -13.97
C THR A 393 -3.47 -32.10 -12.74
N LEU A 394 -2.42 -32.15 -11.90
CA LEU A 394 -2.32 -31.25 -10.73
C LEU A 394 -2.23 -29.78 -11.14
N ALA A 395 -1.60 -29.49 -12.29
CA ALA A 395 -1.55 -28.12 -12.80
C ALA A 395 -2.96 -27.59 -13.11
N ILE A 396 -3.77 -28.36 -13.83
CA ILE A 396 -5.16 -28.00 -14.16
C ILE A 396 -6.00 -27.81 -12.90
N GLU A 397 -5.92 -28.76 -11.95
CA GLU A 397 -6.63 -28.65 -10.66
C GLU A 397 -6.26 -27.35 -9.92
N ALA A 398 -4.97 -27.00 -9.88
CA ALA A 398 -4.50 -25.77 -9.25
C ALA A 398 -5.04 -24.51 -9.96
N TYR A 399 -5.02 -24.47 -11.29
CA TYR A 399 -5.63 -23.37 -12.04
C TYR A 399 -7.14 -23.27 -11.83
N GLU A 400 -7.84 -24.39 -11.72
CA GLU A 400 -9.28 -24.41 -11.41
C GLU A 400 -9.57 -23.88 -10.01
N ARG A 401 -8.73 -24.19 -9.01
CA ARG A 401 -8.82 -23.57 -7.69
C ARG A 401 -8.59 -22.06 -7.73
N CYS A 402 -7.63 -21.60 -8.53
CA CYS A 402 -7.45 -20.16 -8.77
C CYS A 402 -8.74 -19.54 -9.35
N LEU A 403 -9.33 -20.15 -10.38
CA LEU A 403 -10.53 -19.66 -11.05
C LEU A 403 -11.82 -19.77 -10.21
N GLN A 404 -11.85 -20.64 -9.20
CA GLN A 404 -12.94 -20.67 -8.21
C GLN A 404 -12.90 -19.47 -7.26
N ILE A 405 -11.70 -18.95 -6.97
CA ILE A 405 -11.49 -17.80 -6.09
C ILE A 405 -11.58 -16.49 -6.88
N ASP A 406 -10.91 -16.43 -8.02
CA ASP A 406 -10.91 -15.31 -8.96
C ASP A 406 -11.32 -15.81 -10.36
N PRO A 407 -12.62 -15.81 -10.67
CA PRO A 407 -13.13 -16.28 -11.95
C PRO A 407 -12.55 -15.56 -13.17
N ASP A 408 -12.10 -14.32 -13.01
CA ASP A 408 -11.63 -13.47 -14.12
C ASP A 408 -10.09 -13.40 -14.17
N SER A 409 -9.39 -14.25 -13.40
CA SER A 409 -7.94 -14.41 -13.46
C SER A 409 -7.48 -14.81 -14.86
N ARG A 410 -6.98 -13.83 -15.61
CA ARG A 410 -6.47 -14.02 -16.98
C ARG A 410 -5.41 -15.11 -17.03
N ASN A 411 -4.39 -15.01 -16.17
CA ASN A 411 -3.25 -15.92 -16.19
C ASN A 411 -3.69 -17.37 -15.92
N ALA A 412 -4.54 -17.58 -14.91
CA ALA A 412 -5.00 -18.93 -14.59
C ALA A 412 -5.88 -19.52 -15.70
N GLY A 413 -6.78 -18.72 -16.28
CA GLY A 413 -7.62 -19.15 -17.41
C GLY A 413 -6.77 -19.60 -18.61
N GLN A 414 -5.82 -18.77 -19.03
CA GLN A 414 -4.95 -19.05 -20.18
C GLN A 414 -3.99 -20.21 -19.89
N ASN A 415 -3.36 -20.24 -18.71
CA ASN A 415 -2.48 -21.33 -18.31
C ASN A 415 -3.22 -22.67 -18.20
N ARG A 416 -4.48 -22.67 -17.75
CA ARG A 416 -5.34 -23.86 -17.75
C ARG A 416 -5.57 -24.38 -19.15
N LEU A 417 -5.97 -23.50 -20.08
CA LEU A 417 -6.21 -23.89 -21.47
C LEU A 417 -4.94 -24.42 -22.13
N LEU A 418 -3.79 -23.77 -21.91
CA LEU A 418 -2.49 -24.27 -22.34
C LEU A 418 -2.17 -25.64 -21.74
N ALA A 419 -2.41 -25.84 -20.44
CA ALA A 419 -2.17 -27.12 -19.76
C ALA A 419 -3.05 -28.25 -20.31
N MET A 420 -4.32 -27.97 -20.62
CA MET A 420 -5.24 -28.97 -21.17
C MET A 420 -4.80 -29.52 -22.54
N ASN A 421 -3.98 -28.80 -23.31
CA ASN A 421 -3.43 -29.34 -24.57
C ASN A 421 -2.42 -30.48 -24.36
N TYR A 422 -1.94 -30.70 -23.13
CA TYR A 422 -1.03 -31.80 -22.80
C TYR A 422 -1.74 -33.06 -22.32
N ILE A 423 -3.06 -33.02 -22.13
CA ILE A 423 -3.86 -34.20 -21.76
C ILE A 423 -4.63 -34.69 -23.00
N ASN A 424 -4.62 -35.99 -23.22
CA ASN A 424 -5.43 -36.63 -24.26
C ASN A 424 -6.74 -37.14 -23.65
N GLU A 425 -7.81 -36.34 -23.71
CA GLU A 425 -9.12 -36.72 -23.14
C GLU A 425 -10.03 -37.50 -24.12
N GLY A 426 -9.50 -37.99 -25.25
CA GLY A 426 -10.26 -38.75 -26.24
C GLY A 426 -10.88 -37.88 -27.35
N GLU A 427 -11.96 -38.35 -27.99
CA GLU A 427 -12.61 -37.68 -29.12
C GLU A 427 -13.72 -36.68 -28.72
N ASP A 428 -13.76 -36.23 -27.46
CA ASP A 428 -14.79 -35.29 -27.01
C ASP A 428 -14.43 -33.81 -27.27
N ASP A 429 -15.43 -32.93 -27.17
CA ASP A 429 -15.27 -31.49 -27.42
C ASP A 429 -14.86 -30.70 -26.16
N THR A 430 -14.42 -31.36 -25.07
CA THR A 430 -14.21 -30.70 -23.76
C THR A 430 -13.18 -29.57 -23.85
N LEU A 431 -12.08 -29.79 -24.57
CA LEU A 431 -11.05 -28.77 -24.79
C LEU A 431 -11.61 -27.58 -25.56
N TYR A 432 -12.39 -27.83 -26.62
CA TYR A 432 -13.01 -26.78 -27.43
C TYR A 432 -14.01 -25.96 -26.61
N GLU A 433 -14.91 -26.60 -25.86
CA GLU A 433 -15.90 -25.90 -25.05
C GLU A 433 -15.24 -25.09 -23.93
N ALA A 434 -14.13 -25.57 -23.34
CA ALA A 434 -13.34 -24.80 -22.37
C ALA A 434 -12.77 -23.50 -22.99
N HIS A 435 -12.20 -23.57 -24.20
CA HIS A 435 -11.70 -22.39 -24.91
C HIS A 435 -12.81 -21.41 -25.26
N LYS A 436 -13.91 -21.92 -25.83
CA LYS A 436 -15.07 -21.13 -26.25
C LYS A 436 -15.75 -20.42 -25.09
N GLU A 437 -15.90 -21.07 -23.94
CA GLU A 437 -16.49 -20.44 -22.75
C GLU A 437 -15.54 -19.40 -22.15
N TRP A 438 -14.24 -19.70 -22.09
CA TRP A 438 -13.23 -18.71 -21.69
C TRP A 438 -13.31 -17.47 -22.58
N GLY A 439 -13.32 -17.62 -23.90
CA GLY A 439 -13.31 -16.50 -24.84
C GLY A 439 -14.57 -15.65 -24.75
N LYS A 440 -15.75 -16.26 -24.59
CA LYS A 440 -17.01 -15.52 -24.34
C LYS A 440 -16.96 -14.68 -23.06
N ARG A 441 -16.35 -15.20 -21.98
CA ARG A 441 -16.22 -14.48 -20.71
C ARG A 441 -15.16 -13.38 -20.81
N PHE A 442 -13.98 -13.72 -21.33
CA PHE A 442 -12.85 -12.82 -21.49
C PHE A 442 -13.18 -11.60 -22.36
N MET A 443 -13.92 -11.80 -23.46
CA MET A 443 -14.35 -10.72 -24.36
C MET A 443 -15.22 -9.66 -23.68
N LYS A 444 -15.97 -10.01 -22.63
CA LYS A 444 -16.81 -9.05 -21.86
C LYS A 444 -15.99 -8.06 -21.03
N LEU A 445 -14.72 -8.36 -20.78
CA LEU A 445 -13.81 -7.50 -20.03
C LEU A 445 -13.30 -6.31 -20.87
N TYR A 446 -13.53 -6.34 -22.20
CA TYR A 446 -13.00 -5.37 -23.15
C TYR A 446 -14.12 -4.71 -23.97
N PRO A 447 -14.02 -3.39 -24.23
CA PRO A 447 -14.92 -2.70 -25.15
C PRO A 447 -14.71 -3.20 -26.58
N GLN A 448 -15.80 -3.35 -27.33
CA GLN A 448 -15.79 -3.93 -28.67
C GLN A 448 -16.01 -2.87 -29.74
N TYR A 449 -15.11 -2.80 -30.73
CA TYR A 449 -15.35 -2.01 -31.93
C TYR A 449 -16.23 -2.78 -32.92
N THR A 450 -17.26 -2.10 -33.42
CA THR A 450 -18.23 -2.66 -34.38
C THR A 450 -18.20 -1.96 -35.75
N SER A 451 -17.33 -0.95 -35.89
CA SER A 451 -17.12 -0.21 -37.14
C SER A 451 -15.64 0.15 -37.31
N TRP A 452 -15.21 0.26 -38.57
CA TRP A 452 -13.82 0.52 -38.95
C TRP A 452 -13.77 1.61 -40.01
N ASP A 453 -12.87 2.57 -39.80
CA ASP A 453 -12.69 3.75 -40.66
C ASP A 453 -11.80 3.46 -41.87
N ASN A 454 -11.30 2.21 -42.00
CA ASN A 454 -10.49 1.74 -43.11
C ASN A 454 -11.15 2.06 -44.46
N LYS A 455 -10.41 2.73 -45.35
CA LYS A 455 -10.89 3.07 -46.69
C LYS A 455 -11.19 1.80 -47.49
N LYS A 456 -12.31 1.77 -48.21
CA LYS A 456 -12.73 0.61 -49.03
C LYS A 456 -12.37 0.77 -50.51
N GLU A 457 -11.14 1.23 -50.78
CA GLU A 457 -10.61 1.40 -52.13
C GLU A 457 -9.98 0.08 -52.60
N ILE A 458 -10.29 -0.37 -53.82
CA ILE A 458 -9.86 -1.69 -54.32
C ILE A 458 -8.35 -1.73 -54.57
N ASP A 459 -7.77 -0.65 -55.07
CA ASP A 459 -6.38 -0.62 -55.56
C ASP A 459 -5.37 -0.13 -54.51
N ARG A 460 -5.81 0.20 -53.28
CA ARG A 460 -4.87 0.63 -52.26
C ARG A 460 -4.12 -0.57 -51.67
N PRO A 461 -2.84 -0.41 -51.30
CA PRO A 461 -2.13 -1.42 -50.52
C PRO A 461 -2.89 -1.77 -49.23
N LEU A 462 -3.05 -3.06 -48.93
CA LEU A 462 -3.55 -3.50 -47.63
C LEU A 462 -2.51 -3.24 -46.56
N VAL A 463 -2.98 -2.92 -45.35
CA VAL A 463 -2.15 -2.75 -44.16
C VAL A 463 -2.26 -4.01 -43.30
N ILE A 464 -1.13 -4.70 -43.13
CA ILE A 464 -1.05 -5.97 -42.42
C ILE A 464 -0.26 -5.77 -41.13
N GLY A 465 -0.91 -6.04 -40.00
CA GLY A 465 -0.35 -5.95 -38.66
C GLY A 465 0.08 -7.32 -38.13
N TYR A 466 1.25 -7.41 -37.49
CA TYR A 466 1.68 -8.59 -36.74
C TYR A 466 1.97 -8.24 -35.28
N VAL A 467 1.34 -8.93 -34.33
CA VAL A 467 1.51 -8.66 -32.89
C VAL A 467 2.07 -9.88 -32.16
N SER A 468 3.11 -9.67 -31.36
CA SER A 468 3.71 -10.72 -30.53
C SER A 468 4.61 -10.14 -29.43
N PRO A 469 4.69 -10.77 -28.25
CA PRO A 469 5.78 -10.56 -27.31
C PRO A 469 7.06 -11.31 -27.67
N ASP A 470 7.01 -12.20 -28.67
CA ASP A 470 8.03 -13.22 -28.91
C ASP A 470 9.04 -12.87 -30.01
N TYR A 471 9.20 -11.58 -30.33
CA TYR A 471 10.21 -11.11 -31.27
C TYR A 471 11.64 -11.10 -30.70
N PHE A 472 11.95 -11.99 -29.75
CA PHE A 472 13.28 -12.23 -29.20
C PHE A 472 13.69 -13.69 -29.51
N THR A 473 14.77 -14.20 -28.94
CA THR A 473 15.20 -15.59 -29.10
C THR A 473 14.23 -16.55 -28.43
N HIS A 474 13.11 -16.80 -29.12
CA HIS A 474 11.98 -17.64 -28.72
C HIS A 474 11.53 -18.50 -29.91
N SER A 475 10.77 -19.57 -29.67
CA SER A 475 10.29 -20.49 -30.72
C SER A 475 9.54 -19.78 -31.87
N VAL A 476 8.55 -18.93 -31.56
CA VAL A 476 7.75 -18.16 -32.54
C VAL A 476 8.63 -17.31 -33.46
N SER A 477 9.69 -16.71 -32.93
CA SER A 477 10.61 -15.86 -33.69
C SER A 477 11.20 -16.55 -34.91
N TYR A 478 11.46 -17.87 -34.83
CA TYR A 478 12.04 -18.63 -35.93
C TYR A 478 11.08 -18.84 -37.10
N PHE A 479 9.77 -18.77 -36.83
CA PHE A 479 8.76 -18.95 -37.86
C PHE A 479 8.31 -17.63 -38.49
N ILE A 480 8.17 -16.58 -37.68
CA ILE A 480 7.78 -15.25 -38.17
C ILE A 480 8.91 -14.55 -38.96
N GLU A 481 10.16 -15.00 -38.82
CA GLU A 481 11.29 -14.43 -39.58
C GLU A 481 11.03 -14.47 -41.09
N ALA A 482 10.54 -15.59 -41.63
CA ALA A 482 10.33 -15.73 -43.07
C ALA A 482 9.25 -14.77 -43.61
N PRO A 483 8.03 -14.68 -43.04
CA PRO A 483 7.06 -13.68 -43.46
C PRO A 483 7.57 -12.24 -43.36
N LEU A 484 8.26 -11.86 -42.28
CA LEU A 484 8.78 -10.48 -42.15
C LEU A 484 9.88 -10.17 -43.16
N VAL A 485 10.71 -11.16 -43.51
CA VAL A 485 11.81 -11.02 -44.48
C VAL A 485 11.32 -11.04 -45.91
N TYR A 486 10.41 -11.94 -46.26
CA TYR A 486 10.00 -12.18 -47.63
C TYR A 486 8.64 -11.58 -47.99
N HIS A 487 8.02 -10.81 -47.08
CA HIS A 487 6.83 -10.03 -47.40
C HIS A 487 7.05 -9.17 -48.65
N ASP A 488 6.00 -8.99 -49.44
CA ASP A 488 5.96 -8.04 -50.53
C ASP A 488 5.63 -6.63 -49.99
N TYR A 489 6.66 -5.89 -49.58
CA TYR A 489 6.52 -4.51 -49.10
C TYR A 489 6.21 -3.50 -50.22
N ALA A 490 6.23 -3.91 -51.50
CA ALA A 490 5.87 -3.02 -52.59
C ALA A 490 4.34 -2.92 -52.74
N ASN A 491 3.64 -4.03 -52.49
CA ASN A 491 2.18 -4.11 -52.63
C ASN A 491 1.42 -4.06 -51.29
N TYR A 492 2.11 -4.24 -50.16
CA TYR A 492 1.50 -4.24 -48.83
C TYR A 492 2.27 -3.36 -47.84
N LYS A 493 1.52 -2.70 -46.94
CA LYS A 493 2.11 -2.00 -45.81
C LYS A 493 2.16 -2.95 -44.61
N VAL A 494 3.35 -3.14 -44.04
CA VAL A 494 3.53 -4.03 -42.89
C VAL A 494 3.78 -3.22 -41.63
N VAL A 495 3.05 -3.54 -40.56
CA VAL A 495 3.20 -2.94 -39.23
C VAL A 495 3.45 -4.05 -38.22
N VAL A 496 4.50 -3.91 -37.41
CA VAL A 496 4.83 -4.87 -36.35
C VAL A 496 4.62 -4.22 -34.98
N TYR A 497 3.84 -4.89 -34.13
CA TYR A 497 3.58 -4.51 -32.76
C TYR A 497 4.34 -5.46 -31.82
N SER A 498 5.48 -4.98 -31.32
CA SER A 498 6.39 -5.74 -30.47
C SER A 498 6.08 -5.53 -28.99
N ALA A 499 5.65 -6.59 -28.30
CA ALA A 499 5.45 -6.59 -26.84
C ALA A 499 6.66 -7.19 -26.10
N VAL A 500 7.85 -7.19 -26.71
CA VAL A 500 9.09 -7.73 -26.14
C VAL A 500 9.48 -6.94 -24.89
N VAL A 501 9.69 -7.65 -23.78
CA VAL A 501 10.11 -7.07 -22.49
C VAL A 501 11.55 -6.55 -22.56
N LYS A 502 12.46 -7.39 -23.07
CA LYS A 502 13.90 -7.11 -23.18
C LYS A 502 14.37 -7.51 -24.57
N ALA A 503 14.66 -6.52 -25.40
CA ALA A 503 15.15 -6.75 -26.75
C ALA A 503 16.51 -7.45 -26.74
N ASP A 504 16.67 -8.45 -27.61
CA ASP A 504 17.95 -9.11 -27.87
C ASP A 504 18.44 -8.84 -29.30
N ALA A 505 19.54 -9.47 -29.70
CA ALA A 505 20.10 -9.32 -31.04
C ALA A 505 19.11 -9.68 -32.15
N LYS A 506 18.21 -10.65 -31.91
CA LYS A 506 17.19 -11.05 -32.88
C LYS A 506 16.07 -10.01 -32.97
N THR A 507 15.63 -9.45 -31.84
CA THR A 507 14.66 -8.35 -31.83
C THR A 507 15.16 -7.17 -32.66
N LEU A 508 16.42 -6.75 -32.45
CA LEU A 508 17.03 -5.66 -33.21
C LEU A 508 17.13 -6.00 -34.69
N LYS A 509 17.50 -7.24 -35.04
CA LYS A 509 17.55 -7.72 -36.43
C LYS A 509 16.18 -7.65 -37.12
N PHE A 510 15.09 -8.03 -36.44
CA PHE A 510 13.75 -7.91 -37.00
C PHE A 510 13.34 -6.46 -37.21
N ARG A 511 13.52 -5.62 -36.18
CA ARG A 511 13.23 -4.19 -36.25
C ARG A 511 13.95 -3.54 -37.43
N ASP A 512 15.27 -3.73 -37.54
CA ASP A 512 16.07 -3.17 -38.62
C ASP A 512 15.60 -3.61 -40.01
N ARG A 513 15.21 -4.89 -40.16
CA ARG A 513 14.74 -5.43 -41.43
C ARG A 513 13.39 -4.86 -41.85
N VAL A 514 12.43 -4.83 -40.92
CA VAL A 514 11.09 -4.26 -41.16
C VAL A 514 11.22 -2.79 -41.59
N LEU A 515 12.01 -2.00 -40.85
CA LEU A 515 12.23 -0.59 -41.16
C LEU A 515 12.95 -0.39 -42.50
N LYS A 516 14.00 -1.17 -42.79
CA LYS A 516 14.74 -1.08 -44.08
C LYS A 516 13.88 -1.40 -45.29
N LYS A 517 12.85 -2.23 -45.13
CA LYS A 517 11.90 -2.57 -46.21
C LYS A 517 10.71 -1.61 -46.30
N GLY A 518 10.65 -0.56 -45.48
CA GLY A 518 9.58 0.43 -45.48
C GLY A 518 8.36 0.04 -44.62
N GLY A 519 8.49 -0.98 -43.76
CA GLY A 519 7.50 -1.29 -42.75
C GLY A 519 7.61 -0.41 -41.51
N THR A 520 6.64 -0.55 -40.60
CA THR A 520 6.59 0.17 -39.32
C THR A 520 6.82 -0.78 -38.16
N TRP A 521 7.57 -0.33 -37.14
CA TRP A 521 7.80 -1.07 -35.90
C TRP A 521 7.33 -0.25 -34.71
N ARG A 522 6.42 -0.80 -33.90
CA ARG A 522 5.88 -0.19 -32.69
C ARG A 522 6.21 -1.05 -31.48
N ASP A 523 6.90 -0.46 -30.52
CA ASP A 523 7.14 -1.10 -29.21
C ASP A 523 5.92 -0.82 -28.32
N ILE A 524 5.25 -1.88 -27.87
CA ILE A 524 3.97 -1.83 -27.13
C ILE A 524 4.05 -2.49 -25.74
N TYR A 525 5.25 -2.89 -25.30
CA TYR A 525 5.43 -3.42 -23.95
C TYR A 525 5.04 -2.37 -22.89
N GLY A 526 4.24 -2.78 -21.89
CA GLY A 526 3.77 -1.90 -20.82
C GLY A 526 2.63 -0.93 -21.22
N ILE A 527 2.19 -0.93 -22.48
CA ILE A 527 1.04 -0.14 -22.92
C ILE A 527 -0.25 -0.93 -22.64
N ASP A 528 -1.26 -0.25 -22.09
CA ASP A 528 -2.60 -0.81 -21.88
C ASP A 528 -3.19 -1.34 -23.20
N GLU A 529 -3.78 -2.54 -23.18
CA GLU A 529 -4.27 -3.21 -24.39
C GLU A 529 -5.37 -2.45 -25.13
N LYS A 530 -6.16 -1.61 -24.45
CA LYS A 530 -7.17 -0.76 -25.11
C LYS A 530 -6.50 0.36 -25.90
N LYS A 531 -5.43 0.95 -25.35
CA LYS A 531 -4.60 1.93 -26.07
C LYS A 531 -3.86 1.29 -27.24
N VAL A 532 -3.36 0.05 -27.08
CA VAL A 532 -2.80 -0.69 -28.22
C VAL A 532 -3.87 -0.92 -29.30
N ALA A 533 -5.11 -1.22 -28.92
CA ALA A 533 -6.23 -1.35 -29.86
C ALA A 533 -6.52 -0.02 -30.59
N GLU A 534 -6.43 1.13 -29.92
CA GLU A 534 -6.52 2.45 -30.56
C GLU A 534 -5.37 2.67 -31.56
N MET A 535 -4.12 2.35 -31.19
CA MET A 535 -2.97 2.44 -32.10
C MET A 535 -3.16 1.60 -33.36
N VAL A 536 -3.73 0.39 -33.23
CA VAL A 536 -4.06 -0.47 -34.37
C VAL A 536 -5.08 0.18 -35.32
N ARG A 537 -6.06 0.91 -34.77
CA ARG A 537 -7.04 1.64 -35.58
C ARG A 537 -6.41 2.86 -36.27
N GLU A 538 -5.56 3.60 -35.57
CA GLU A 538 -4.83 4.75 -36.11
C GLU A 538 -3.92 4.36 -37.28
N ASP A 539 -3.36 3.15 -37.23
CA ASP A 539 -2.57 2.57 -38.32
C ASP A 539 -3.42 2.05 -39.49
N GLU A 540 -4.75 2.13 -39.41
CA GLU A 540 -5.70 1.63 -40.40
C GLU A 540 -5.40 0.16 -40.78
N ILE A 541 -5.06 -0.69 -39.79
CA ILE A 541 -4.77 -2.11 -40.03
C ILE A 541 -6.00 -2.80 -40.64
N ASP A 542 -5.82 -3.44 -41.78
CA ASP A 542 -6.86 -4.22 -42.47
C ASP A 542 -6.92 -5.66 -41.97
N ILE A 543 -5.74 -6.28 -41.83
CA ILE A 543 -5.58 -7.65 -41.35
C ILE A 543 -4.60 -7.62 -40.19
N LEU A 544 -5.06 -8.04 -39.01
CA LEU A 544 -4.22 -8.13 -37.81
C LEU A 544 -3.98 -9.60 -37.45
N VAL A 545 -2.71 -10.00 -37.39
CA VAL A 545 -2.29 -11.37 -37.10
C VAL A 545 -1.62 -11.44 -35.72
N GLU A 546 -2.22 -12.19 -34.82
CA GLU A 546 -1.75 -12.45 -33.46
C GLU A 546 -0.91 -13.72 -33.42
N LEU A 547 0.29 -13.68 -32.80
CA LEU A 547 1.27 -14.76 -32.93
C LEU A 547 1.53 -15.61 -31.68
N THR A 548 0.72 -15.47 -30.62
CA THR A 548 1.05 -15.95 -29.26
C THR A 548 0.00 -16.93 -28.75
N GLY A 549 -1.29 -16.63 -28.96
CA GLY A 549 -2.40 -17.33 -28.33
C GLY A 549 -2.34 -17.30 -26.79
N HIS A 550 -2.53 -18.44 -26.14
CA HIS A 550 -2.63 -18.53 -24.66
C HIS A 550 -1.29 -18.62 -23.93
N THR A 551 -0.17 -18.33 -24.59
CA THR A 551 1.16 -18.33 -23.94
C THR A 551 1.48 -16.97 -23.29
N ALA A 552 2.61 -16.89 -22.58
CA ALA A 552 2.93 -15.77 -21.71
C ALA A 552 2.94 -14.41 -22.44
N ASN A 553 2.49 -13.36 -21.76
CA ASN A 553 2.52 -11.97 -22.26
C ASN A 553 1.76 -11.71 -23.58
N ASN A 554 0.85 -12.61 -23.98
CA ASN A 554 0.01 -12.44 -25.16
C ASN A 554 -0.77 -11.11 -25.17
N LYS A 555 -1.33 -10.79 -26.34
CA LYS A 555 -2.14 -9.58 -26.56
C LYS A 555 -3.60 -9.90 -26.92
N LEU A 556 -4.12 -11.01 -26.39
CA LEU A 556 -5.50 -11.42 -26.64
C LEU A 556 -6.53 -10.41 -26.10
N GLY A 557 -6.21 -9.59 -25.11
CA GLY A 557 -7.10 -8.52 -24.65
C GLY A 557 -7.25 -7.41 -25.70
N MET A 558 -6.17 -7.09 -26.42
CA MET A 558 -6.24 -6.17 -27.55
C MET A 558 -7.05 -6.78 -28.71
N MET A 559 -6.82 -8.06 -29.03
CA MET A 559 -7.63 -8.77 -30.04
C MET A 559 -9.10 -8.87 -29.62
N ALA A 560 -9.36 -8.95 -28.31
CA ALA A 560 -10.70 -8.95 -27.77
C ALA A 560 -11.41 -7.66 -28.14
N CYS A 561 -10.77 -6.49 -28.19
CA CYS A 561 -11.42 -5.22 -28.58
C CYS A 561 -11.88 -5.16 -30.06
N ARG A 562 -11.43 -6.10 -30.90
CA ARG A 562 -11.65 -6.10 -32.36
C ARG A 562 -11.21 -4.82 -33.10
N PRO A 563 -9.97 -4.34 -32.92
CA PRO A 563 -9.52 -3.09 -33.53
C PRO A 563 -9.37 -3.13 -35.06
N ALA A 564 -9.12 -4.30 -35.67
CA ALA A 564 -9.04 -4.46 -37.13
C ALA A 564 -10.31 -5.16 -37.68
N PRO A 565 -10.71 -4.90 -38.94
CA PRO A 565 -11.89 -5.51 -39.53
C PRO A 565 -11.73 -7.02 -39.73
N ILE A 566 -10.49 -7.48 -40.03
CA ILE A 566 -10.12 -8.89 -40.10
C ILE A 566 -9.04 -9.17 -39.05
N GLN A 567 -9.29 -10.16 -38.21
CA GLN A 567 -8.36 -10.63 -37.20
C GLN A 567 -8.05 -12.10 -37.40
N ALA A 568 -6.77 -12.45 -37.32
CA ALA A 568 -6.29 -13.81 -37.44
C ALA A 568 -5.32 -14.17 -36.32
N THR A 569 -5.14 -15.46 -36.07
CA THR A 569 -4.09 -15.99 -35.19
C THR A 569 -3.19 -16.94 -35.96
N TRP A 570 -1.90 -16.93 -35.63
CA TRP A 570 -0.92 -17.85 -36.21
C TRP A 570 0.29 -18.14 -35.32
N ILE A 571 0.51 -19.44 -35.22
CA ILE A 571 1.67 -20.22 -34.77
C ILE A 571 1.99 -20.35 -33.29
N GLY A 572 1.84 -19.31 -32.46
CA GLY A 572 2.25 -19.41 -31.05
C GLY A 572 1.45 -20.40 -30.22
N TYR A 573 0.29 -20.85 -30.71
CA TYR A 573 -0.62 -21.70 -29.99
C TYR A 573 -1.20 -22.81 -30.89
N PRO A 574 -1.20 -24.08 -30.44
CA PRO A 574 -1.54 -25.21 -31.30
C PRO A 574 -3.04 -25.36 -31.56
N ASN A 575 -3.91 -24.67 -30.81
CA ASN A 575 -5.36 -24.90 -30.84
C ASN A 575 -6.15 -23.60 -31.11
N THR A 576 -7.49 -23.65 -31.04
CA THR A 576 -8.34 -22.47 -31.05
C THR A 576 -7.97 -21.50 -29.92
N THR A 577 -8.00 -20.20 -30.14
CA THR A 577 -7.92 -19.21 -29.06
C THR A 577 -9.19 -19.17 -28.23
N GLY A 578 -10.31 -19.66 -28.79
CA GLY A 578 -11.63 -19.57 -28.19
C GLY A 578 -12.28 -18.19 -28.27
N LEU A 579 -11.56 -17.18 -28.78
CA LEU A 579 -11.98 -15.78 -28.74
C LEU A 579 -12.82 -15.44 -30.00
N PRO A 580 -14.13 -15.11 -29.86
CA PRO A 580 -15.01 -14.89 -31.02
C PRO A 580 -14.65 -13.67 -31.88
N SER A 581 -13.81 -12.77 -31.37
CA SER A 581 -13.36 -11.61 -32.14
C SER A 581 -12.25 -11.96 -33.14
N ILE A 582 -11.58 -13.11 -33.02
CA ILE A 582 -10.59 -13.60 -33.99
C ILE A 582 -11.32 -14.41 -35.05
N ASP A 583 -11.24 -13.96 -36.29
CA ASP A 583 -12.01 -14.52 -37.40
C ASP A 583 -11.35 -15.79 -37.97
N TYR A 584 -10.02 -15.79 -38.09
CA TYR A 584 -9.27 -16.83 -38.80
C TYR A 584 -8.11 -17.42 -38.00
N ARG A 585 -7.82 -18.70 -38.22
CA ARG A 585 -6.57 -19.35 -37.78
C ARG A 585 -5.83 -19.90 -39.00
N PHE A 586 -4.57 -19.50 -39.16
CA PHE A 586 -3.72 -20.05 -40.22
C PHE A 586 -3.19 -21.42 -39.83
N THR A 587 -3.40 -22.40 -40.71
CA THR A 587 -2.96 -23.80 -40.59
C THR A 587 -2.62 -24.37 -41.96
N ASP A 588 -2.42 -25.69 -42.08
CA ASP A 588 -2.29 -26.42 -43.34
C ASP A 588 -3.14 -27.69 -43.35
N SER A 589 -3.16 -28.39 -44.49
CA SER A 589 -3.94 -29.61 -44.68
C SER A 589 -3.33 -30.86 -44.03
N LEU A 590 -2.10 -30.78 -43.49
CA LEU A 590 -1.45 -31.87 -42.79
C LEU A 590 -1.77 -31.82 -41.29
N ALA A 591 -1.64 -30.63 -40.69
CA ALA A 591 -1.95 -30.39 -39.29
C ALA A 591 -3.46 -30.40 -39.03
N ASP A 592 -4.23 -29.75 -39.91
CA ASP A 592 -5.69 -29.71 -39.84
C ASP A 592 -6.29 -30.14 -41.19
N PRO A 593 -6.48 -31.45 -41.44
CA PRO A 593 -7.08 -31.95 -42.67
C PRO A 593 -8.43 -31.29 -42.99
N PRO A 594 -8.83 -31.18 -44.27
CA PRO A 594 -10.14 -30.61 -44.64
C PRO A 594 -11.35 -31.30 -43.98
N ASP A 595 -11.19 -32.57 -43.60
CA ASP A 595 -12.17 -33.41 -42.91
C ASP A 595 -11.93 -33.53 -41.40
N THR A 596 -11.07 -32.68 -40.82
CA THR A 596 -10.84 -32.65 -39.37
C THR A 596 -12.15 -32.48 -38.60
N LYS A 597 -12.32 -33.26 -37.55
CA LYS A 597 -13.46 -33.14 -36.61
C LYS A 597 -13.17 -32.16 -35.48
N GLN A 598 -11.93 -31.72 -35.33
CA GLN A 598 -11.54 -30.76 -34.30
C GLN A 598 -12.26 -29.44 -34.53
N LYS A 599 -12.91 -28.94 -33.49
CA LYS A 599 -13.67 -27.69 -33.55
C LYS A 599 -12.79 -26.50 -33.20
N HIS A 600 -13.04 -25.39 -33.88
CA HIS A 600 -12.39 -24.11 -33.65
C HIS A 600 -13.45 -23.01 -33.62
N VAL A 601 -13.20 -21.96 -32.83
CA VAL A 601 -14.01 -20.75 -32.88
C VAL A 601 -13.71 -19.96 -34.15
N GLU A 602 -12.44 -19.97 -34.57
CA GLU A 602 -11.96 -19.37 -35.80
C GLU A 602 -12.25 -20.23 -37.03
N GLU A 603 -12.41 -19.59 -38.18
CA GLU A 603 -12.40 -20.29 -39.47
C GLU A 603 -10.96 -20.68 -39.84
N LEU A 604 -10.76 -21.95 -40.24
CA LEU A 604 -9.44 -22.46 -40.59
C LEU A 604 -9.05 -22.08 -42.03
N VAL A 605 -8.02 -21.26 -42.15
CA VAL A 605 -7.41 -20.91 -43.43
C VAL A 605 -6.19 -21.80 -43.64
N ARG A 606 -6.26 -22.69 -44.64
CA ARG A 606 -5.22 -23.67 -44.95
C ARG A 606 -4.27 -23.11 -46.00
N LEU A 607 -3.00 -22.95 -45.61
CA LEU A 607 -1.93 -22.61 -46.53
C LEU A 607 -1.63 -23.80 -47.47
N PRO A 608 -1.16 -23.56 -48.71
CA PRO A 608 -1.05 -24.62 -49.73
C PRO A 608 -0.10 -25.76 -49.39
N GLU A 609 0.93 -25.50 -48.56
CA GLU A 609 1.95 -26.48 -48.19
C GLU A 609 2.04 -26.64 -46.67
N CYS A 610 2.97 -25.94 -46.02
CA CYS A 610 3.19 -26.04 -44.58
C CYS A 610 2.96 -24.70 -43.89
N PHE A 611 2.22 -24.71 -42.79
CA PHE A 611 1.99 -23.50 -41.98
C PHE A 611 3.18 -23.14 -41.08
N LEU A 612 4.11 -24.09 -40.89
CA LEU A 612 5.33 -23.94 -40.09
C LEU A 612 6.51 -23.49 -40.98
N CYS A 613 6.57 -22.20 -41.31
CA CYS A 613 7.66 -21.66 -42.13
C CYS A 613 8.97 -21.53 -41.33
N TYR A 614 9.86 -22.52 -41.37
CA TYR A 614 11.14 -22.48 -40.64
C TYR A 614 12.32 -22.11 -41.54
N SER A 615 13.16 -21.19 -41.08
CA SER A 615 14.48 -20.90 -41.67
C SER A 615 15.58 -21.39 -40.73
N PRO A 616 16.44 -22.35 -41.13
CA PRO A 616 17.52 -22.83 -40.28
C PRO A 616 18.52 -21.72 -39.95
N SER A 617 19.06 -21.73 -38.73
CA SER A 617 20.14 -20.80 -38.35
C SER A 617 21.37 -21.06 -39.23
N PRO A 618 22.06 -20.02 -39.72
CA PRO A 618 23.38 -20.17 -40.34
C PRO A 618 24.40 -20.88 -39.43
N GLU A 619 24.17 -20.89 -38.13
CA GLU A 619 25.01 -21.54 -37.11
C GLU A 619 24.80 -23.05 -37.02
N ALA A 620 23.82 -23.63 -37.72
CA ALA A 620 23.50 -25.06 -37.62
C ALA A 620 24.57 -26.01 -38.17
N GLY A 621 25.65 -25.47 -38.75
CA GLY A 621 26.75 -26.24 -39.31
C GLY A 621 26.37 -27.04 -40.56
N PRO A 622 27.35 -27.66 -41.23
CA PRO A 622 27.09 -28.60 -42.31
C PRO A 622 26.48 -29.90 -41.77
N VAL A 623 25.78 -30.66 -42.62
CA VAL A 623 25.30 -32.01 -42.27
C VAL A 623 26.51 -32.93 -42.04
N SER A 624 26.58 -33.59 -40.88
CA SER A 624 27.64 -34.55 -40.56
C SER A 624 27.26 -36.00 -40.87
N ALA A 625 28.24 -36.91 -40.81
CA ALA A 625 28.01 -38.35 -40.92
C ALA A 625 27.20 -38.86 -39.72
N THR A 626 26.25 -39.77 -39.96
CA THR A 626 25.38 -40.29 -38.89
C THR A 626 26.19 -40.92 -37.75
N PRO A 627 25.99 -40.48 -36.49
CA PRO A 627 26.69 -41.02 -35.32
C PRO A 627 26.53 -42.54 -35.15
N ALA A 628 25.44 -43.12 -35.69
CA ALA A 628 25.18 -44.55 -35.60
C ALA A 628 26.26 -45.42 -36.27
N ILE A 629 26.94 -44.91 -37.30
CA ILE A 629 28.03 -45.63 -37.96
C ILE A 629 29.24 -45.75 -37.02
N ALA A 630 29.56 -44.69 -36.27
CA ALA A 630 30.68 -44.68 -35.35
C ALA A 630 30.36 -45.41 -34.04
N ASN A 631 29.14 -45.22 -33.52
CA ASN A 631 28.74 -45.74 -32.21
C ASN A 631 28.30 -47.23 -32.26
N GLY A 632 27.96 -47.74 -33.45
CA GLY A 632 27.48 -49.12 -33.64
C GLY A 632 26.03 -49.35 -33.19
N PHE A 633 25.30 -48.30 -32.85
CA PHE A 633 23.88 -48.33 -32.48
C PHE A 633 23.18 -47.02 -32.85
N VAL A 634 21.85 -47.06 -32.97
CA VAL A 634 21.02 -45.87 -33.22
C VAL A 634 20.71 -45.17 -31.90
N THR A 635 20.95 -43.87 -31.84
CA THR A 635 20.53 -43.00 -30.74
C THR A 635 19.21 -42.33 -31.10
N PHE A 636 18.20 -42.46 -30.24
CA PHE A 636 16.96 -41.72 -30.40
C PHE A 636 16.97 -40.51 -29.47
N GLY A 637 16.73 -39.32 -30.03
CA GLY A 637 16.65 -38.07 -29.29
C GLY A 637 15.22 -37.56 -29.19
N SER A 638 14.78 -37.20 -27.99
CA SER A 638 13.54 -36.45 -27.76
C SER A 638 13.89 -35.15 -27.04
N PHE A 639 13.89 -34.06 -27.79
CA PHE A 639 14.15 -32.71 -27.30
C PHE A 639 12.81 -32.00 -27.16
N ASN A 640 12.21 -32.06 -25.97
CA ASN A 640 10.87 -31.55 -25.71
C ASN A 640 10.75 -30.99 -24.30
N ASN A 641 9.81 -30.06 -24.12
CA ASN A 641 9.43 -29.62 -22.78
C ASN A 641 8.89 -30.80 -21.97
N LEU A 642 9.19 -30.84 -20.66
CA LEU A 642 8.76 -31.94 -19.77
C LEU A 642 7.24 -32.15 -19.77
N ALA A 643 6.46 -31.09 -19.95
CA ALA A 643 5.01 -31.17 -20.10
C ALA A 643 4.55 -32.10 -21.25
N LYS A 644 5.39 -32.35 -22.27
CA LYS A 644 5.11 -33.26 -23.38
C LYS A 644 5.57 -34.70 -23.12
N VAL A 645 6.32 -34.94 -22.05
CA VAL A 645 6.89 -36.25 -21.68
C VAL A 645 6.00 -36.89 -20.60
N ALA A 646 4.68 -36.85 -20.80
CA ALA A 646 3.70 -37.48 -19.92
C ALA A 646 3.81 -39.01 -19.95
N GLU A 647 3.15 -39.71 -19.00
CA GLU A 647 3.32 -41.15 -18.72
C GLU A 647 3.25 -42.08 -19.95
N GLU A 648 2.51 -41.68 -21.00
CA GLU A 648 2.32 -42.44 -22.22
C GLU A 648 3.57 -42.49 -23.12
N LEU A 649 4.37 -41.42 -23.14
CA LEU A 649 5.55 -41.34 -24.03
C LEU A 649 6.64 -42.34 -23.59
N PRO A 650 7.07 -42.42 -22.31
CA PRO A 650 7.99 -43.47 -21.86
C PRO A 650 7.48 -44.89 -22.12
N HIS A 651 6.15 -45.11 -22.05
CA HIS A 651 5.55 -46.42 -22.32
C HIS A 651 5.70 -46.82 -23.80
N ALA A 652 5.35 -45.92 -24.72
CA ALA A 652 5.50 -46.15 -26.16
C ALA A 652 6.97 -46.40 -26.57
N TRP A 653 7.91 -45.73 -25.91
CA TRP A 653 9.35 -45.87 -26.21
C TRP A 653 9.94 -47.16 -25.65
N ASN A 654 9.43 -47.69 -24.53
CA ASN A 654 9.87 -48.98 -23.98
C ASN A 654 9.54 -50.17 -24.90
N CYS A 655 8.56 -50.05 -25.79
CA CYS A 655 8.18 -51.10 -26.73
C CYS A 655 9.22 -51.34 -27.85
N ALA A 656 10.19 -50.44 -28.05
CA ALA A 656 11.08 -50.47 -29.21
C ALA A 656 12.28 -51.44 -29.07
N GLY A 657 12.79 -51.75 -27.87
CA GLY A 657 13.93 -52.67 -27.67
C GLY A 657 15.23 -51.98 -27.20
N ASN A 658 16.41 -52.61 -27.43
CA ASN A 658 17.73 -52.15 -26.94
C ASN A 658 18.14 -50.80 -27.55
N PHE A 659 17.81 -49.69 -26.90
CA PHE A 659 18.13 -48.34 -27.38
C PHE A 659 18.64 -47.42 -26.28
N PHE A 660 19.31 -46.35 -26.72
CA PHE A 660 19.75 -45.26 -25.88
C PHE A 660 18.80 -44.07 -26.07
N LEU A 661 18.12 -43.67 -25.00
CA LEU A 661 17.14 -42.59 -25.00
C LEU A 661 17.76 -41.32 -24.42
N LEU A 662 17.93 -40.30 -25.24
CA LEU A 662 18.31 -38.97 -24.78
C LEU A 662 17.04 -38.12 -24.64
N ILE A 663 16.59 -37.90 -23.40
CA ILE A 663 15.58 -36.89 -23.10
C ILE A 663 16.32 -35.62 -22.69
N ALA A 664 16.20 -34.58 -23.49
CA ALA A 664 16.70 -33.26 -23.16
C ALA A 664 15.51 -32.30 -23.06
N SER A 665 15.34 -31.71 -21.87
CA SER A 665 14.36 -30.67 -21.65
C SER A 665 14.91 -29.32 -22.14
N LEU A 666 14.21 -28.69 -23.08
CA LEU A 666 14.50 -27.32 -23.49
C LEU A 666 13.88 -26.36 -22.47
N LEU A 667 14.56 -26.12 -21.37
CA LEU A 667 14.17 -25.08 -20.43
C LEU A 667 14.71 -23.73 -20.92
N GLU A 668 13.83 -22.77 -21.17
CA GLU A 668 14.23 -21.40 -21.50
C GLU A 668 14.88 -20.74 -20.26
N GLY A 669 16.07 -20.16 -20.44
CA GLY A 669 16.84 -19.52 -19.37
C GLY A 669 18.10 -20.29 -18.93
N CYS A 670 19.18 -19.55 -18.64
CA CYS A 670 20.51 -20.09 -18.32
C CYS A 670 20.64 -20.67 -16.89
N LEU A 671 19.66 -20.41 -16.00
CA LEU A 671 19.71 -20.73 -14.56
C LEU A 671 18.86 -21.94 -14.14
N MET A 672 18.06 -22.51 -15.04
CA MET A 672 17.19 -23.67 -14.76
C MET A 672 17.92 -25.03 -14.75
N GLN A 673 19.25 -25.05 -14.89
CA GLN A 673 20.05 -26.26 -15.05
C GLN A 673 19.99 -27.23 -13.86
N VAL A 674 19.91 -26.73 -12.62
CA VAL A 674 20.00 -27.58 -11.41
C VAL A 674 18.67 -28.24 -11.06
N GLY A 675 17.54 -27.55 -11.30
CA GLY A 675 16.20 -28.05 -11.02
C GLY A 675 15.70 -29.11 -11.98
N ALA A 676 16.01 -28.90 -13.26
CA ALA A 676 15.76 -29.84 -14.33
C ALA A 676 16.34 -31.22 -14.00
N GLN A 677 17.55 -31.24 -13.45
CA GLN A 677 18.27 -32.45 -13.10
C GLN A 677 17.57 -33.23 -11.99
N VAL A 678 16.94 -32.56 -11.01
CA VAL A 678 16.17 -33.20 -9.93
C VAL A 678 14.83 -33.74 -10.41
N VAL A 679 14.10 -33.01 -11.27
CA VAL A 679 12.84 -33.53 -11.85
C VAL A 679 13.09 -34.63 -12.86
N LEU A 680 14.12 -34.49 -13.69
CA LEU A 680 14.61 -35.57 -14.53
C LEU A 680 14.97 -36.76 -13.64
N GLN A 681 15.77 -36.61 -12.56
CA GLN A 681 16.10 -37.70 -11.61
C GLN A 681 14.89 -38.32 -10.89
N ASN A 682 13.87 -37.53 -10.51
CA ASN A 682 12.65 -38.05 -9.87
C ASN A 682 11.76 -38.80 -10.89
N GLN A 683 11.70 -38.32 -12.14
CA GLN A 683 11.14 -39.09 -13.25
C GLN A 683 12.02 -40.29 -13.61
N THR A 684 13.35 -40.19 -13.49
CA THR A 684 14.30 -41.29 -13.64
C THR A 684 13.98 -42.36 -12.61
N ARG A 685 13.72 -42.04 -11.33
CA ARG A 685 13.25 -43.03 -10.34
C ARG A 685 11.91 -43.68 -10.70
N ARG A 686 10.96 -42.93 -11.29
CA ARG A 686 9.68 -43.48 -11.76
C ARG A 686 9.83 -44.37 -13.01
N ILE A 687 10.75 -44.04 -13.91
CA ILE A 687 11.04 -44.76 -15.17
C ILE A 687 12.04 -45.91 -14.94
N ASP A 688 12.95 -45.79 -13.98
CA ASP A 688 13.94 -46.79 -13.53
C ASP A 688 13.24 -47.98 -12.89
N ALA A 689 12.11 -47.75 -12.21
CA ALA A 689 11.23 -48.81 -11.73
C ALA A 689 10.67 -49.67 -12.88
N MET A 690 10.72 -49.20 -14.14
CA MET A 690 10.18 -49.89 -15.31
C MET A 690 11.22 -50.57 -16.21
N ASN A 691 12.49 -50.11 -16.30
CA ASN A 691 13.53 -50.83 -17.08
C ASN A 691 15.00 -50.38 -16.76
N PRO A 692 15.88 -51.23 -16.19
CA PRO A 692 17.19 -50.85 -15.67
C PRO A 692 18.39 -50.92 -16.66
N ARG A 693 18.20 -51.08 -17.98
CA ARG A 693 19.34 -51.20 -18.93
C ARG A 693 19.58 -49.91 -19.76
N ARG A 694 20.78 -49.32 -19.54
CA ARG A 694 21.51 -48.30 -20.33
C ARG A 694 20.71 -47.09 -20.84
N LYS A 695 20.70 -45.99 -20.08
CA LYS A 695 20.14 -44.68 -20.48
C LYS A 695 21.01 -43.55 -19.92
N ASP A 696 21.39 -42.57 -20.76
CA ASP A 696 21.96 -41.29 -20.30
C ASP A 696 20.97 -40.15 -20.56
N PHE A 697 20.87 -39.24 -19.60
CA PHE A 697 20.09 -38.01 -19.73
C PHE A 697 21.02 -36.81 -19.94
N LEU A 698 20.73 -35.96 -20.92
CA LEU A 698 21.52 -34.76 -21.19
C LEU A 698 20.93 -33.56 -20.45
N VAL A 699 21.77 -32.89 -19.65
CA VAL A 699 21.48 -31.56 -19.12
C VAL A 699 22.15 -30.53 -20.05
N ARG A 700 21.34 -29.57 -20.53
CA ARG A 700 21.55 -28.64 -21.65
C ARG A 700 22.96 -28.01 -21.80
N PHE A 701 23.42 -27.84 -23.05
CA PHE A 701 24.53 -26.97 -23.49
C PHE A 701 23.99 -25.70 -24.21
N PRO A 702 24.79 -24.65 -24.45
CA PRO A 702 24.40 -23.53 -25.33
C PRO A 702 23.92 -24.04 -26.70
N ARG A 703 22.95 -23.37 -27.34
CA ARG A 703 22.24 -23.86 -28.55
C ARG A 703 23.17 -24.18 -29.73
N ASP A 704 24.30 -23.48 -29.81
CA ASP A 704 25.35 -23.67 -30.80
C ASP A 704 26.00 -25.07 -30.66
N GLN A 705 25.98 -25.64 -29.44
CA GLN A 705 26.46 -26.98 -29.11
C GLN A 705 25.36 -28.06 -29.15
N ASP A 706 24.07 -27.69 -29.08
CA ASP A 706 22.95 -28.65 -29.24
C ASP A 706 22.91 -29.22 -30.67
N LEU A 707 23.24 -28.40 -31.67
CA LEU A 707 23.33 -28.79 -33.09
C LEU A 707 24.60 -29.61 -33.37
N ASP A 708 25.73 -29.26 -32.74
CA ASP A 708 26.97 -30.05 -32.78
C ASP A 708 26.80 -31.42 -32.09
N PHE A 709 25.95 -31.53 -31.06
CA PHE A 709 25.72 -32.79 -30.35
C PHE A 709 24.97 -33.82 -31.19
N LEU A 710 23.98 -33.39 -31.98
CA LEU A 710 23.31 -34.25 -32.99
C LEU A 710 24.30 -34.85 -33.99
N GLN A 711 25.47 -34.22 -34.12
CA GLN A 711 26.49 -34.52 -35.12
C GLN A 711 27.73 -35.25 -34.57
N SER A 712 27.87 -35.43 -33.24
CA SER A 712 29.10 -35.95 -32.61
C SER A 712 29.03 -37.45 -32.23
N PRO A 713 30.08 -38.24 -32.50
CA PRO A 713 30.23 -39.57 -31.94
C PRO A 713 30.82 -39.48 -30.52
N LYS A 714 30.02 -39.69 -29.47
CA LYS A 714 30.55 -39.82 -28.10
C LYS A 714 30.36 -41.24 -27.58
N ASN A 715 31.48 -41.80 -27.10
CA ASN A 715 31.57 -43.08 -26.42
C ASN A 715 31.09 -42.92 -24.96
N PRO A 716 30.30 -43.86 -24.43
CA PRO A 716 29.87 -43.84 -23.04
C PRO A 716 30.94 -44.54 -22.18
N ASP A 717 31.90 -43.80 -21.67
CA ASP A 717 32.66 -44.24 -20.48
C ASP A 717 32.22 -43.38 -19.29
N GLU A 718 31.82 -44.06 -18.21
CA GLU A 718 31.21 -43.58 -16.95
C GLU A 718 32.02 -42.52 -16.16
N SER A 719 33.06 -41.90 -16.72
CA SER A 719 34.02 -41.08 -15.96
C SER A 719 33.93 -39.57 -16.16
N THR A 720 33.08 -39.04 -17.06
CA THR A 720 33.11 -37.59 -17.39
C THR A 720 32.01 -36.71 -16.78
N TYR A 721 31.12 -37.26 -15.95
CA TYR A 721 30.08 -36.46 -15.25
C TYR A 721 30.36 -36.33 -13.75
N LYS A 722 31.51 -35.74 -13.42
CA LYS A 722 31.75 -35.10 -12.12
C LYS A 722 32.40 -33.75 -12.34
N ASN A 723 31.57 -32.72 -12.44
CA ASN A 723 31.69 -31.45 -11.74
C ASN A 723 30.52 -30.53 -12.10
#